data_AF-A0A8S1XCN3-F1
#
_entry.id   AF-A0A8S1XCN3-F1
#
_cell.length_a   1.000
_cell.length_b   1.000
_cell.length_c   1.000
_cell.angle_alpha   90.00
_cell.angle_beta   90.00
_cell.angle_gamma   90.00
#
_symmetry.space_group_name_H-M   'P 1'
#
loop_
_entity.id
_entity.type
_entity.pdbx_description
1 polymer ?
#
loop_
_entity_poly.entity_id
_entity_poly.type
_entity_poly.pdbx_seq_one_letter_code
_entity_poly.pdbx_strand_id
1 'polypeptide(L)'
;MQSIEDQIKSCMSMTNLTQDITLELRTEEQSEQLEQSQQSIQIQQEWNDNQEQFKQTQKQSLKQDMIQSQQQIINKVFNCPIFNQVAISKELYQNLSETYDLLNKLHLKAIDLTKRFNSQANFLPRFFQAIKITFIGILQLEQIGLITNDKEIISKSINEEYNINVNKKRFNEKAVCILLEFVITHILSQISVLFETIEVRREKQELRLLVIYLSKLQTCLEQLPGAANLDINDIFCYDRGHYRWQSLNSITQEILLGSREQISKSYGKVAEGLLLANAMISKGSEFNNEAAKNVMQGFGALYYLVAKKDAKLKADHFMAEPNKNLAFKAWNLGESGFLSKLLPLLFPMITYNKKIYIPYLFKRLVEDNILRQYKENKINHIQNDCGECINTNLPKCPELFKKNKETIPVRILCHYNLQEIQTGSFVQQSLKLIQGEKVFDKIIIHIHGGGFVSMSSRSHQTYTRKWAKNLQVPIFSIDYRKAPENPYPFGLDDCWQAYMFIINYIDKYFNIRPKKVVLVGDSAGGNLVAALTVQIIKSGARIPDGILMAYPALCLDIKQFTPSLLISLNDPLLHHTVLKLCISSYVPQQFNAKLDPLMSPSIASDEILGRFPPTRIVLGTNDPLHDESFRLANKLLKLGKDIKITEYKWMPHGFLQFDVVQGMKESEQTVLDAQNIIQDLLTV
;
A
#
# COMPACT_ATOMS: atom_id res chain seq x y z
N MET A 1 -21.41 87.98 -54.23
CA MET A 1 -20.55 88.04 -53.03
C MET A 1 -21.32 87.72 -51.74
N GLN A 2 -22.49 88.33 -51.48
CA GLN A 2 -23.32 88.00 -50.29
C GLN A 2 -23.69 86.50 -50.17
N SER A 3 -23.98 85.82 -51.29
CA SER A 3 -24.26 84.38 -51.31
C SER A 3 -23.08 83.47 -50.91
N ILE A 4 -21.83 83.96 -50.95
CA ILE A 4 -20.64 83.19 -50.55
C ILE A 4 -20.32 83.44 -49.07
N GLU A 5 -20.53 84.66 -48.56
CA GLU A 5 -20.42 84.96 -47.12
C GLU A 5 -21.44 84.18 -46.28
N ASP A 6 -22.68 84.03 -46.76
CA ASP A 6 -23.72 83.27 -46.05
C ASP A 6 -23.42 81.76 -46.01
N GLN A 7 -22.76 81.23 -47.05
CA GLN A 7 -22.30 79.84 -47.07
C GLN A 7 -21.10 79.61 -46.15
N ILE A 8 -20.18 80.57 -46.04
CA ILE A 8 -19.04 80.48 -45.11
C ILE A 8 -19.52 80.57 -43.65
N LYS A 9 -20.49 81.44 -43.33
CA LYS A 9 -21.09 81.52 -41.99
C LYS A 9 -21.86 80.25 -41.62
N SER A 10 -22.55 79.62 -42.57
CA SER A 10 -23.21 78.32 -42.38
C SER A 10 -22.21 77.18 -42.13
N CYS A 11 -21.09 77.15 -42.86
CA CYS A 11 -20.03 76.17 -42.62
C CYS A 11 -19.34 76.37 -41.26
N MET A 12 -19.10 77.61 -40.83
CA MET A 12 -18.51 77.87 -39.51
C MET A 12 -19.45 77.51 -38.36
N SER A 13 -20.78 77.71 -38.50
CA SER A 13 -21.73 77.29 -37.45
C SER A 13 -21.81 75.76 -37.35
N MET A 14 -21.77 75.04 -38.48
CA MET A 14 -21.70 73.57 -38.47
C MET A 14 -20.39 73.06 -37.86
N THR A 15 -19.26 73.75 -38.07
CA THR A 15 -17.97 73.33 -37.52
C THR A 15 -17.94 73.47 -35.98
N ASN A 16 -18.53 74.54 -35.45
CA ASN A 16 -18.68 74.73 -34.00
C ASN A 16 -19.67 73.72 -33.39
N LEU A 17 -20.81 73.47 -34.06
CA LEU A 17 -21.78 72.46 -33.61
C LEU A 17 -21.16 71.06 -33.58
N THR A 18 -20.29 70.74 -34.55
CA THR A 18 -19.58 69.45 -34.59
C THR A 18 -18.54 69.34 -33.47
N GLN A 19 -17.87 70.43 -33.09
CA GLN A 19 -16.94 70.44 -31.95
C GLN A 19 -17.66 70.29 -30.60
N ASP A 20 -18.80 70.95 -30.42
CA ASP A 20 -19.60 70.82 -29.19
C ASP A 20 -20.17 69.40 -29.03
N ILE A 21 -20.70 68.81 -30.12
CA ILE A 21 -21.16 67.40 -30.13
C ILE A 21 -20.00 66.43 -29.87
N THR A 22 -18.79 66.70 -30.39
CA THR A 22 -17.62 65.85 -30.15
C THR A 22 -17.10 65.95 -28.71
N LEU A 23 -17.29 67.10 -28.06
CA LEU A 23 -16.96 67.31 -26.64
C LEU A 23 -17.99 66.63 -25.73
N GLU A 24 -19.28 66.73 -26.03
CA GLU A 24 -20.35 66.03 -25.29
C GLU A 24 -20.22 64.51 -25.41
N LEU A 25 -19.97 63.98 -26.61
CA LEU A 25 -19.76 62.54 -26.84
C LEU A 25 -18.50 62.01 -26.14
N ARG A 26 -17.43 62.82 -26.02
CA ARG A 26 -16.22 62.42 -25.26
C ARG A 26 -16.46 62.40 -23.75
N THR A 27 -17.31 63.29 -23.23
CA THR A 27 -17.69 63.27 -21.81
C THR A 27 -18.64 62.12 -21.48
N GLU A 28 -19.56 61.77 -22.39
CA GLU A 28 -20.44 60.60 -22.24
C GLU A 28 -19.65 59.29 -22.33
N GLU A 29 -18.76 59.11 -23.32
CA GLU A 29 -17.89 57.92 -23.43
C GLU A 29 -16.95 57.76 -22.22
N GLN A 30 -16.41 58.86 -21.67
CA GLN A 30 -15.60 58.80 -20.45
C GLN A 30 -16.42 58.46 -19.21
N SER A 31 -17.68 58.90 -19.14
CA SER A 31 -18.59 58.58 -18.03
C SER A 31 -19.06 57.12 -18.09
N GLU A 32 -19.38 56.60 -19.28
CA GLU A 32 -19.73 55.19 -19.49
C GLU A 32 -18.52 54.27 -19.26
N GLN A 33 -17.31 54.67 -19.67
CA GLN A 33 -16.08 53.91 -19.36
C GLN A 33 -15.76 53.93 -17.87
N LEU A 34 -16.03 55.03 -17.15
CA LEU A 34 -15.86 55.08 -15.70
C LEU A 34 -16.88 54.18 -15.00
N GLU A 35 -18.16 54.22 -15.39
CA GLU A 35 -19.22 53.35 -14.86
C GLU A 35 -18.95 51.88 -15.16
N GLN A 36 -18.51 51.54 -16.38
CA GLN A 36 -18.12 50.17 -16.73
C GLN A 36 -16.86 49.73 -15.97
N SER A 37 -15.90 50.63 -15.71
CA SER A 37 -14.73 50.32 -14.86
C SER A 37 -15.14 50.14 -13.39
N GLN A 38 -16.10 50.93 -12.89
CA GLN A 38 -16.60 50.83 -11.53
C GLN A 38 -17.45 49.57 -11.35
N GLN A 39 -18.31 49.23 -12.31
CA GLN A 39 -19.06 47.98 -12.35
C GLN A 39 -18.13 46.77 -12.47
N SER A 40 -17.08 46.83 -13.28
CA SER A 40 -16.11 45.73 -13.38
C SER A 40 -15.25 45.59 -12.12
N ILE A 41 -14.85 46.69 -11.47
CA ILE A 41 -14.20 46.66 -10.15
C ILE A 41 -15.14 46.11 -9.09
N GLN A 42 -16.42 46.49 -9.11
CA GLN A 42 -17.44 46.01 -8.18
C GLN A 42 -17.76 44.52 -8.39
N ILE A 43 -17.89 44.06 -9.63
CA ILE A 43 -18.02 42.64 -9.98
C ILE A 43 -16.78 41.86 -9.57
N GLN A 44 -15.59 42.44 -9.71
CA GLN A 44 -14.33 41.79 -9.32
C GLN A 44 -14.12 41.76 -7.81
N GLN A 45 -14.61 42.77 -7.08
CA GLN A 45 -14.71 42.77 -5.62
C GLN A 45 -15.74 41.75 -5.16
N GLU A 46 -16.96 41.72 -5.72
CA GLU A 46 -17.97 40.70 -5.43
C GLU A 46 -17.49 39.29 -5.79
N TRP A 47 -16.72 39.12 -6.85
CA TRP A 47 -16.12 37.83 -7.21
C TRP A 47 -15.02 37.42 -6.23
N ASN A 48 -14.19 38.37 -5.77
CA ASN A 48 -13.18 38.13 -4.74
C ASN A 48 -13.81 37.84 -3.37
N ASP A 49 -14.88 38.55 -3.01
CA ASP A 49 -15.63 38.38 -1.76
C ASP A 49 -16.43 37.08 -1.79
N ASN A 50 -17.02 36.71 -2.93
CA ASN A 50 -17.64 35.40 -3.12
C ASN A 50 -16.59 34.27 -3.17
N GLN A 51 -15.39 34.51 -3.70
CA GLN A 51 -14.26 33.56 -3.61
C GLN A 51 -13.76 33.42 -2.16
N GLU A 52 -13.69 34.51 -1.39
CA GLU A 52 -13.33 34.48 0.03
C GLU A 52 -14.41 33.84 0.87
N GLN A 53 -15.69 34.16 0.66
CA GLN A 53 -16.82 33.49 1.28
C GLN A 53 -16.88 32.02 0.89
N PHE A 54 -16.70 31.66 -0.39
CA PHE A 54 -16.66 30.26 -0.81
C PHE A 54 -15.47 29.52 -0.20
N LYS A 55 -14.29 30.16 -0.08
CA LYS A 55 -13.13 29.63 0.64
C LYS A 55 -13.37 29.56 2.16
N GLN A 56 -14.13 30.47 2.76
CA GLN A 56 -14.49 30.47 4.18
C GLN A 56 -15.54 29.41 4.48
N THR A 57 -16.56 29.23 3.63
CA THR A 57 -17.61 28.23 3.71
C THR A 57 -17.08 26.83 3.42
N GLN A 58 -16.19 26.65 2.42
CA GLN A 58 -15.43 25.40 2.26
C GLN A 58 -14.49 25.15 3.44
N LYS A 59 -13.79 26.17 3.98
CA LYS A 59 -12.98 26.01 5.21
C LYS A 59 -13.83 25.66 6.42
N GLN A 60 -15.04 26.17 6.55
CA GLN A 60 -15.96 25.88 7.65
C GLN A 60 -16.59 24.49 7.51
N SER A 61 -16.98 24.06 6.31
CA SER A 61 -17.49 22.71 6.08
C SER A 61 -16.37 21.66 6.22
N LEU A 62 -15.18 21.90 5.65
CA LEU A 62 -14.00 21.05 5.87
C LEU A 62 -13.58 21.02 7.34
N LYS A 63 -13.67 22.14 8.07
CA LYS A 63 -13.44 22.16 9.52
C LYS A 63 -14.51 21.38 10.29
N GLN A 64 -15.78 21.51 9.95
CA GLN A 64 -16.87 20.82 10.66
C GLN A 64 -16.87 19.31 10.41
N ASP A 65 -16.63 18.87 9.16
CA ASP A 65 -16.53 17.46 8.80
C ASP A 65 -15.29 16.82 9.42
N MET A 66 -14.15 17.54 9.41
CA MET A 66 -12.92 17.10 10.07
C MET A 66 -13.07 17.09 11.60
N ILE A 67 -13.74 18.09 12.19
CA ILE A 67 -14.04 18.08 13.63
C ILE A 67 -14.96 16.90 13.96
N GLN A 68 -16.03 16.65 13.21
CA GLN A 68 -16.95 15.53 13.44
C GLN A 68 -16.28 14.15 13.32
N SER A 69 -15.45 13.93 12.29
CA SER A 69 -14.66 12.69 12.15
C SER A 69 -13.65 12.54 13.30
N GLN A 70 -13.00 13.65 13.70
CA GLN A 70 -12.11 13.72 14.86
C GLN A 70 -12.85 13.38 16.17
N GLN A 71 -14.10 13.84 16.37
CA GLN A 71 -14.86 13.53 17.60
C GLN A 71 -15.21 12.06 17.73
N GLN A 72 -15.55 11.41 16.62
CA GLN A 72 -15.95 10.00 16.63
C GLN A 72 -14.78 9.07 16.87
N ILE A 73 -13.58 9.38 16.35
CA ILE A 73 -12.37 8.55 16.55
C ILE A 73 -11.84 8.72 17.98
N ILE A 74 -11.74 9.96 18.47
CA ILE A 74 -11.32 10.28 19.84
C ILE A 74 -12.24 9.61 20.86
N ASN A 75 -13.56 9.75 20.71
CA ASN A 75 -14.51 9.14 21.66
C ASN A 75 -14.46 7.60 21.63
N LYS A 76 -14.08 6.97 20.51
CA LYS A 76 -13.88 5.51 20.44
C LYS A 76 -12.57 5.06 21.10
N VAL A 77 -11.51 5.85 21.00
CA VAL A 77 -10.17 5.55 21.56
C VAL A 77 -10.16 5.67 23.09
N PHE A 78 -10.78 6.72 23.63
CA PHE A 78 -10.68 7.06 25.05
C PHE A 78 -11.85 6.58 25.93
N ASN A 79 -12.96 6.12 25.35
CA ASN A 79 -14.00 5.40 26.10
C ASN A 79 -13.71 3.90 26.11
N CYS A 80 -12.44 3.52 26.23
CA CYS A 80 -11.97 2.14 26.12
C CYS A 80 -11.74 1.47 27.48
N PRO A 81 -12.77 0.86 28.13
CA PRO A 81 -12.69 0.12 29.39
C PRO A 81 -11.40 -0.63 29.68
N ILE A 82 -10.74 -1.23 28.70
CA ILE A 82 -9.47 -1.97 28.90
C ILE A 82 -8.40 -1.12 29.59
N PHE A 83 -8.25 0.13 29.18
CA PHE A 83 -7.24 1.03 29.73
C PHE A 83 -7.67 1.70 31.04
N ASN A 84 -8.91 1.45 31.46
CA ASN A 84 -9.53 2.06 32.63
C ASN A 84 -9.51 1.13 33.86
N GLN A 85 -9.29 -0.18 33.67
CA GLN A 85 -9.49 -1.19 34.72
C GLN A 85 -8.21 -1.88 35.23
N VAL A 86 -7.00 -1.56 34.74
CA VAL A 86 -5.76 -2.20 35.22
C VAL A 86 -5.33 -1.58 36.55
N ALA A 87 -5.71 -2.18 37.68
CA ALA A 87 -5.36 -1.70 39.01
C ALA A 87 -3.86 -1.92 39.33
N ILE A 88 -3.19 -0.88 39.82
CA ILE A 88 -1.76 -0.86 40.17
C ILE A 88 -1.58 -1.09 41.68
N SER A 89 -0.60 -1.92 42.09
CA SER A 89 -0.24 -2.17 43.50
C SER A 89 0.52 -1.00 44.15
N LYS A 90 0.43 -0.87 45.48
CA LYS A 90 0.97 0.26 46.27
C LYS A 90 2.47 0.53 46.13
N GLU A 91 3.28 -0.46 45.73
CA GLU A 91 4.73 -0.28 45.52
C GLU A 91 5.06 0.46 44.21
N LEU A 92 4.16 0.47 43.22
CA LEU A 92 4.33 1.24 41.98
C LEU A 92 4.19 2.76 42.18
N TYR A 93 3.53 3.20 43.25
CA TYR A 93 3.09 4.59 43.44
C TYR A 93 4.24 5.58 43.62
N GLN A 94 5.41 5.13 44.10
CA GLN A 94 6.54 6.02 44.40
C GLN A 94 7.32 6.45 43.16
N ASN A 95 7.44 5.60 42.13
CA ASN A 95 8.06 5.98 40.84
C ASN A 95 7.06 6.65 39.86
N LEU A 96 5.75 6.53 40.12
CA LEU A 96 4.66 7.14 39.34
C LEU A 96 4.46 8.64 39.62
N SER A 97 4.97 9.16 40.74
CA SER A 97 4.71 10.54 41.19
C SER A 97 5.14 11.60 40.18
N GLU A 98 6.29 11.43 39.53
CA GLU A 98 6.82 12.42 38.58
C GLU A 98 6.05 12.43 37.25
N THR A 99 5.58 11.26 36.80
CA THR A 99 4.75 11.13 35.58
C THR A 99 3.32 11.60 35.83
N TYR A 100 2.77 11.34 37.01
CA TYR A 100 1.45 11.84 37.43
C TYR A 100 1.43 13.37 37.51
N ASP A 101 2.49 13.98 38.04
CA ASP A 101 2.64 15.45 38.05
C ASP A 101 2.77 16.04 36.65
N LEU A 102 3.48 15.37 35.73
CA LEU A 102 3.57 15.78 34.33
C LEU A 102 2.20 15.73 33.64
N LEU A 103 1.44 14.65 33.85
CA LEU A 103 0.11 14.44 33.30
C LEU A 103 -0.93 15.42 33.85
N ASN A 104 -0.88 15.74 35.15
CA ASN A 104 -1.71 16.79 35.75
C ASN A 104 -1.36 18.17 35.18
N LYS A 105 -0.07 18.48 34.98
CA LYS A 105 0.35 19.73 34.31
C LYS A 105 -0.13 19.80 32.87
N LEU A 106 -0.10 18.69 32.13
CA LEU A 106 -0.62 18.57 30.76
C LEU A 106 -2.14 18.74 30.71
N HIS A 107 -2.89 18.11 31.63
CA HIS A 107 -4.34 18.26 31.77
C HIS A 107 -4.72 19.73 32.05
N LEU A 108 -4.02 20.39 32.97
CA LEU A 108 -4.25 21.79 33.32
C LEU A 108 -3.90 22.73 32.16
N LYS A 109 -2.77 22.52 31.47
CA LYS A 109 -2.41 23.26 30.24
C LYS A 109 -3.43 23.05 29.13
N ALA A 110 -3.96 21.85 28.98
CA ALA A 110 -4.90 21.54 27.93
C ALA A 110 -6.32 22.06 28.22
N ILE A 111 -6.73 22.10 29.50
CA ILE A 111 -7.91 22.85 29.94
C ILE A 111 -7.73 24.35 29.70
N ASP A 112 -6.54 24.90 29.96
CA ASP A 112 -6.24 26.32 29.68
C ASP A 112 -6.31 26.63 28.18
N LEU A 113 -5.70 25.78 27.34
CA LEU A 113 -5.84 25.86 25.88
C LEU A 113 -7.31 25.73 25.45
N THR A 114 -8.07 24.79 26.02
CA THR A 114 -9.51 24.63 25.74
C THR A 114 -10.32 25.88 26.07
N LYS A 115 -10.02 26.53 27.19
CA LYS A 115 -10.65 27.79 27.60
C LYS A 115 -10.28 28.94 26.66
N ARG A 116 -9.03 28.98 26.16
CA ARG A 116 -8.58 29.97 25.16
C ARG A 116 -9.18 29.75 23.77
N PHE A 117 -9.47 28.50 23.40
CA PHE A 117 -10.01 28.13 22.08
C PHE A 117 -11.55 28.14 21.98
N ASN A 118 -12.29 28.36 23.08
CA ASN A 118 -13.74 28.33 23.07
C ASN A 118 -14.40 29.72 23.06
N SER A 119 -14.64 30.24 21.85
CA SER A 119 -15.95 30.84 21.56
C SER A 119 -16.84 29.93 20.69
N GLN A 120 -16.37 28.78 20.18
CA GLN A 120 -17.24 27.82 19.48
C GLN A 120 -16.78 26.35 19.63
N ALA A 121 -17.72 25.53 20.15
CA ALA A 121 -17.81 24.06 20.17
C ALA A 121 -17.28 23.28 21.41
N ASN A 122 -18.24 22.64 22.09
CA ASN A 122 -18.14 21.76 23.28
C ASN A 122 -17.37 20.43 23.07
N PHE A 123 -16.20 20.44 22.44
CA PHE A 123 -15.49 19.21 22.05
C PHE A 123 -14.34 18.79 22.99
N LEU A 124 -13.48 19.73 23.40
CA LEU A 124 -12.28 19.41 24.19
C LEU A 124 -12.55 18.96 25.65
N PRO A 125 -13.60 19.39 26.37
CA PRO A 125 -13.83 18.93 27.74
C PRO A 125 -14.11 17.42 27.85
N ARG A 126 -14.78 16.81 26.85
CA ARG A 126 -15.02 15.36 26.79
C ARG A 126 -13.78 14.57 26.37
N PHE A 127 -12.96 15.14 25.48
CA PHE A 127 -11.62 14.63 25.11
C PHE A 127 -10.72 14.43 26.34
N PHE A 128 -10.65 15.43 27.23
CA PHE A 128 -9.82 15.35 28.44
C PHE A 128 -10.45 14.58 29.59
N GLN A 129 -11.78 14.50 29.65
CA GLN A 129 -12.46 13.64 30.60
C GLN A 129 -12.20 12.17 30.28
N ALA A 130 -12.05 11.79 29.01
CA ALA A 130 -11.74 10.43 28.59
C ALA A 130 -10.24 10.07 28.75
N ILE A 131 -9.32 11.05 28.62
CA ILE A 131 -7.91 10.92 29.06
C ILE A 131 -7.81 10.57 30.55
N LYS A 132 -8.72 11.11 31.38
CA LYS A 132 -8.73 10.89 32.83
C LYS A 132 -9.12 9.46 33.24
N ILE A 133 -9.80 8.73 32.37
CA ILE A 133 -10.28 7.37 32.67
C ILE A 133 -9.35 6.32 31.99
N THR A 134 -8.65 6.66 30.90
CA THR A 134 -7.83 5.72 30.08
C THR A 134 -6.39 5.48 30.59
N PHE A 135 -5.96 5.96 31.76
CA PHE A 135 -4.52 5.95 32.11
C PHE A 135 -4.19 5.44 33.50
N ILE A 136 -4.52 4.17 33.73
CA ILE A 136 -3.87 3.35 34.75
C ILE A 136 -3.41 2.06 34.06
N GLY A 137 -2.10 1.96 33.83
CA GLY A 137 -1.43 0.80 33.23
C GLY A 137 -0.60 1.22 32.02
N ILE A 138 0.73 1.19 32.02
CA ILE A 138 1.66 0.25 32.65
C ILE A 138 3.05 0.89 32.49
N LEU A 139 3.80 1.04 33.57
CA LEU A 139 5.24 1.34 33.51
C LEU A 139 6.00 0.03 33.76
N GLN A 140 7.00 -0.24 32.92
CA GLN A 140 8.03 -1.28 33.00
C GLN A 140 7.54 -2.72 33.25
N LEU A 141 7.15 -3.40 32.17
CA LEU A 141 6.64 -4.79 32.21
C LEU A 141 7.67 -5.88 32.51
N GLU A 142 8.97 -5.62 32.42
CA GLU A 142 9.98 -6.63 32.80
C GLU A 142 10.66 -6.36 34.15
N GLN A 143 10.64 -5.12 34.65
CA GLN A 143 11.30 -4.77 35.91
C GLN A 143 10.36 -4.65 37.12
N ILE A 144 9.04 -4.58 36.93
CA ILE A 144 8.07 -4.35 38.03
C ILE A 144 7.12 -5.54 38.29
N GLY A 145 7.36 -6.74 37.75
CA GLY A 145 6.54 -7.91 38.10
C GLY A 145 5.03 -7.74 37.86
N LEU A 146 4.65 -6.86 36.92
CA LEU A 146 3.28 -6.59 36.52
C LEU A 146 2.76 -7.67 35.56
N ILE A 147 2.72 -8.90 36.05
CA ILE A 147 1.56 -9.75 35.76
C ILE A 147 0.49 -9.19 36.71
N THR A 148 -0.53 -8.52 36.20
CA THR A 148 -1.78 -8.52 36.97
C THR A 148 -2.18 -9.99 37.09
N ASN A 149 -2.16 -10.57 38.29
CA ASN A 149 -2.69 -11.91 38.53
C ASN A 149 -4.18 -12.06 38.15
N ASP A 150 -4.82 -11.00 37.67
CA ASP A 150 -6.23 -10.94 37.37
C ASP A 150 -6.50 -10.79 35.86
N LYS A 151 -6.16 -11.85 35.11
CA LYS A 151 -6.59 -12.06 33.71
C LYS A 151 -8.08 -11.80 33.50
N GLU A 152 -8.88 -11.92 34.56
CA GLU A 152 -10.32 -11.75 34.51
C GLU A 152 -10.73 -10.30 34.23
N ILE A 153 -10.08 -9.31 34.86
CA ILE A 153 -10.42 -7.90 34.72
C ILE A 153 -10.10 -7.39 33.30
N ILE A 154 -8.93 -7.76 32.77
CA ILE A 154 -8.52 -7.35 31.43
C ILE A 154 -9.44 -8.00 30.40
N SER A 155 -9.66 -9.31 30.48
CA SER A 155 -10.57 -10.04 29.56
C SER A 155 -12.00 -9.50 29.61
N LYS A 156 -12.52 -9.19 30.80
CA LYS A 156 -13.88 -8.64 30.97
C LYS A 156 -14.01 -7.26 30.32
N SER A 157 -13.03 -6.38 30.53
CA SER A 157 -12.99 -5.08 29.87
C SER A 157 -12.98 -5.19 28.34
N ILE A 158 -12.17 -6.10 27.78
CA ILE A 158 -12.13 -6.31 26.32
C ILE A 158 -13.49 -6.76 25.79
N ASN A 159 -14.11 -7.71 26.49
CA ASN A 159 -15.37 -8.31 26.09
C ASN A 159 -16.52 -7.30 26.15
N GLU A 160 -16.59 -6.49 27.20
CA GLU A 160 -17.64 -5.47 27.41
C GLU A 160 -17.57 -4.35 26.37
N GLU A 161 -16.37 -3.93 25.98
CA GLU A 161 -16.18 -2.79 25.10
C GLU A 161 -16.25 -3.14 23.62
N TYR A 162 -15.51 -4.17 23.22
CA TYR A 162 -15.34 -4.52 21.82
C TYR A 162 -16.34 -5.58 21.36
N ASN A 163 -17.21 -6.05 22.26
CA ASN A 163 -18.13 -7.15 22.05
C ASN A 163 -17.42 -8.39 21.49
N ILE A 164 -16.22 -8.66 22.01
CA ILE A 164 -15.38 -9.77 21.59
C ILE A 164 -15.64 -10.93 22.56
N ASN A 165 -15.65 -12.15 22.04
CA ASN A 165 -15.66 -13.34 22.87
C ASN A 165 -14.22 -13.76 23.21
N VAL A 166 -13.51 -12.98 24.04
CA VAL A 166 -12.19 -13.37 24.54
C VAL A 166 -12.40 -14.45 25.59
N ASN A 167 -11.97 -15.66 25.28
CA ASN A 167 -11.96 -16.76 26.24
C ASN A 167 -10.82 -16.53 27.24
N LYS A 168 -11.15 -16.44 28.54
CA LYS A 168 -10.18 -16.25 29.63
C LYS A 168 -9.00 -17.24 29.60
N LYS A 169 -9.22 -18.48 29.16
CA LYS A 169 -8.15 -19.51 29.04
C LYS A 169 -7.22 -19.29 27.83
N ARG A 170 -7.64 -18.47 26.87
CA ARG A 170 -6.92 -18.19 25.61
C ARG A 170 -6.38 -16.76 25.53
N PHE A 171 -6.50 -15.97 26.59
CA PHE A 171 -5.98 -14.61 26.63
C PHE A 171 -4.46 -14.60 26.52
N ASN A 172 -3.93 -13.86 25.55
CA ASN A 172 -2.51 -13.81 25.24
C ASN A 172 -1.86 -12.54 25.82
N GLU A 173 -1.33 -12.66 27.04
CA GLU A 173 -0.69 -11.54 27.75
C GLU A 173 0.50 -10.98 26.99
N LYS A 174 1.37 -11.86 26.45
CA LYS A 174 2.62 -11.44 25.80
C LYS A 174 2.37 -10.55 24.58
N ALA A 175 1.43 -10.94 23.72
CA ALA A 175 1.09 -10.16 22.54
C ALA A 175 0.49 -8.79 22.90
N VAL A 176 -0.37 -8.75 23.92
CA VAL A 176 -0.93 -7.51 24.44
C VAL A 176 0.17 -6.61 25.02
N CYS A 177 1.10 -7.16 25.80
CA CYS A 177 2.24 -6.43 26.36
C CYS A 177 3.08 -5.76 25.26
N ILE A 178 3.44 -6.49 24.19
CA ILE A 178 4.22 -5.95 23.06
C ILE A 178 3.49 -4.75 22.42
N LEU A 179 2.18 -4.90 22.16
CA LEU A 179 1.37 -3.83 21.58
C LEU A 179 1.30 -2.59 22.48
N LEU A 180 1.07 -2.80 23.78
CA LEU A 180 0.97 -1.71 24.76
C LEU A 180 2.31 -0.98 24.95
N GLU A 181 3.41 -1.72 25.05
CA GLU A 181 4.76 -1.15 25.13
C GLU A 181 5.04 -0.24 23.94
N PHE A 182 4.68 -0.68 22.74
CA PHE A 182 4.84 0.13 21.53
C PHE A 182 4.00 1.41 21.59
N VAL A 183 2.73 1.31 21.98
CA VAL A 183 1.82 2.46 22.10
C VAL A 183 2.39 3.50 23.07
N ILE A 184 2.86 3.06 24.23
CA ILE A 184 3.45 3.92 25.25
C ILE A 184 4.72 4.60 24.72
N THR A 185 5.66 3.79 24.23
CA THR A 185 7.01 4.25 23.90
C THR A 185 7.03 5.11 22.64
N HIS A 186 6.19 4.82 21.65
CA HIS A 186 6.26 5.45 20.32
C HIS A 186 5.13 6.42 19.99
N ILE A 187 4.01 6.37 20.70
CA ILE A 187 2.86 7.25 20.41
C ILE A 187 2.59 8.20 21.56
N LEU A 188 2.38 7.66 22.77
CA LEU A 188 1.99 8.47 23.92
C LEU A 188 3.13 9.39 24.39
N SER A 189 4.37 8.90 24.38
CA SER A 189 5.55 9.72 24.65
C SER A 189 5.63 10.94 23.72
N GLN A 190 5.33 10.76 22.44
CA GLN A 190 5.39 11.81 21.43
C GLN A 190 4.25 12.82 21.58
N ILE A 191 3.05 12.35 21.93
CA ILE A 191 1.92 13.21 22.27
C ILE A 191 2.25 14.08 23.49
N SER A 192 2.90 13.51 24.53
CA SER A 192 3.33 14.25 25.72
C SER A 192 4.26 15.39 25.37
N VAL A 193 5.33 15.11 24.61
CA VAL A 193 6.28 16.12 24.14
C VAL A 193 5.58 17.18 23.30
N LEU A 194 4.67 16.77 22.39
CA LEU A 194 3.91 17.70 21.56
C LEU A 194 3.16 18.71 22.44
N PHE A 195 2.42 18.24 23.44
CA PHE A 195 1.66 19.11 24.34
C PHE A 195 2.53 20.06 25.18
N GLU A 196 3.75 19.68 25.54
CA GLU A 196 4.69 20.58 26.22
C GLU A 196 5.14 21.74 25.31
N THR A 197 5.25 21.46 24.01
CA THR A 197 5.77 22.38 22.98
C THR A 197 4.72 23.26 22.31
N ILE A 198 3.42 23.02 22.54
CA ILE A 198 2.34 23.84 21.95
C ILE A 198 2.45 25.29 22.43
N GLU A 199 2.88 26.17 21.51
CA GLU A 199 2.86 27.63 21.68
C GLU A 199 1.77 28.25 20.77
N VAL A 200 1.12 29.31 21.26
CA VAL A 200 -0.06 29.98 20.65
C VAL A 200 0.12 30.42 19.17
N ARG A 201 1.34 30.39 18.61
CA ARG A 201 1.64 30.90 17.25
C ARG A 201 1.86 29.81 16.17
N ARG A 202 1.78 28.51 16.46
CA ARG A 202 2.03 27.41 15.47
C ARG A 202 0.94 26.33 15.36
N GLU A 203 -0.31 26.73 15.56
CA GLU A 203 -1.49 25.84 15.65
C GLU A 203 -1.64 24.80 14.52
N LYS A 204 -1.33 25.14 13.26
CA LYS A 204 -1.59 24.23 12.12
C LYS A 204 -0.67 23.02 12.06
N GLN A 205 0.57 23.12 12.54
CA GLN A 205 1.53 22.01 12.45
C GLN A 205 1.27 21.00 13.58
N GLU A 206 1.02 21.51 14.78
CA GLU A 206 0.73 20.70 15.97
C GLU A 206 -0.57 19.91 15.80
N LEU A 207 -1.62 20.52 15.23
CA LEU A 207 -2.87 19.82 14.91
C LEU A 207 -2.66 18.65 13.94
N ARG A 208 -1.80 18.81 12.93
CA ARG A 208 -1.50 17.72 12.00
C ARG A 208 -0.78 16.56 12.68
N LEU A 209 0.18 16.88 13.55
CA LEU A 209 0.87 15.88 14.37
C LEU A 209 -0.11 15.11 15.24
N LEU A 210 -1.08 15.80 15.86
CA LEU A 210 -2.10 15.15 16.66
C LEU A 210 -2.95 14.17 15.84
N VAL A 211 -3.43 14.56 14.65
CA VAL A 211 -4.17 13.65 13.74
C VAL A 211 -3.34 12.42 13.39
N ILE A 212 -2.05 12.60 13.08
CA ILE A 212 -1.13 11.49 12.78
C ILE A 212 -1.04 10.53 13.96
N TYR A 213 -0.81 11.03 15.18
CA TYR A 213 -0.70 10.16 16.36
C TYR A 213 -2.03 9.49 16.73
N LEU A 214 -3.17 10.16 16.56
CA LEU A 214 -4.49 9.58 16.77
C LEU A 214 -4.78 8.44 15.78
N SER A 215 -4.43 8.59 14.50
CA SER A 215 -4.55 7.52 13.50
C SER A 215 -3.72 6.28 13.86
N LYS A 216 -2.53 6.49 14.45
CA LYS A 216 -1.69 5.39 14.97
C LYS A 216 -2.33 4.70 16.17
N LEU A 217 -2.84 5.46 17.14
CA LEU A 217 -3.55 4.91 18.31
C LEU A 217 -4.76 4.09 17.87
N GLN A 218 -5.60 4.63 16.99
CA GLN A 218 -6.76 3.91 16.46
C GLN A 218 -6.35 2.58 15.83
N THR A 219 -5.27 2.57 15.06
CA THR A 219 -4.78 1.33 14.43
C THR A 219 -4.28 0.33 15.47
N CYS A 220 -3.57 0.78 16.50
CA CYS A 220 -3.15 -0.09 17.60
C CYS A 220 -4.37 -0.69 18.34
N LEU A 221 -5.42 0.10 18.57
CA LEU A 221 -6.65 -0.38 19.19
C LEU A 221 -7.36 -1.44 18.34
N GLU A 222 -7.37 -1.26 17.02
CA GLU A 222 -7.91 -2.28 16.11
C GLU A 222 -7.11 -3.60 16.14
N GLN A 223 -5.83 -3.56 16.53
CA GLN A 223 -4.97 -4.74 16.71
C GLN A 223 -5.17 -5.44 18.05
N LEU A 224 -5.61 -4.72 19.08
CA LEU A 224 -5.74 -5.24 20.44
C LEU A 224 -6.62 -6.50 20.53
N PRO A 225 -7.78 -6.59 19.85
CA PRO A 225 -8.54 -7.82 19.69
C PRO A 225 -7.73 -9.01 19.18
N GLY A 226 -6.89 -8.77 18.17
CA GLY A 226 -6.05 -9.77 17.53
C GLY A 226 -4.90 -10.22 18.43
N ALA A 227 -4.29 -9.27 19.15
CA ALA A 227 -3.27 -9.55 20.13
C ALA A 227 -3.84 -10.39 21.28
N ALA A 228 -4.99 -10.00 21.84
CA ALA A 228 -5.62 -10.68 22.96
C ALA A 228 -6.07 -12.11 22.64
N ASN A 229 -6.53 -12.35 21.40
CA ASN A 229 -6.99 -13.67 20.93
C ASN A 229 -5.91 -14.44 20.16
N LEU A 230 -4.65 -13.99 20.18
CA LEU A 230 -3.58 -14.67 19.48
C LEU A 230 -3.43 -16.09 20.03
N ASP A 231 -3.43 -17.09 19.15
CA ASP A 231 -3.29 -18.50 19.54
C ASP A 231 -2.05 -18.68 20.43
N ILE A 232 -2.22 -19.31 21.60
CA ILE A 232 -1.12 -19.57 22.53
C ILE A 232 0.00 -20.42 21.91
N ASN A 233 -0.33 -21.18 20.86
CA ASN A 233 0.63 -21.95 20.07
C ASN A 233 1.24 -21.18 18.89
N ASP A 234 0.85 -19.93 18.67
CA ASP A 234 1.48 -19.07 17.67
C ASP A 234 2.96 -18.85 18.02
N ILE A 235 3.82 -18.74 17.01
CA ILE A 235 5.25 -18.67 17.22
C ILE A 235 5.68 -17.41 17.99
N PHE A 236 4.94 -16.31 17.83
CA PHE A 236 5.24 -15.04 18.50
C PHE A 236 4.89 -15.04 20.00
N CYS A 237 4.25 -16.11 20.49
CA CYS A 237 3.99 -16.31 21.91
C CYS A 237 5.21 -16.86 22.65
N TYR A 238 6.17 -17.46 21.94
CA TYR A 238 7.36 -18.07 22.52
C TYR A 238 8.56 -17.12 22.52
N ASP A 239 9.47 -17.32 23.47
CA ASP A 239 10.76 -16.61 23.49
C ASP A 239 11.66 -17.08 22.35
N ARG A 240 12.56 -16.20 21.88
CA ARG A 240 13.46 -16.50 20.75
C ARG A 240 14.39 -17.70 21.01
N GLY A 241 14.60 -18.09 22.28
CA GLY A 241 15.33 -19.29 22.66
C GLY A 241 14.53 -20.61 22.54
N HIS A 242 13.21 -20.55 22.32
CA HIS A 242 12.35 -21.74 22.24
C HIS A 242 12.67 -22.61 20.99
N TYR A 243 12.50 -23.93 21.10
CA TYR A 243 12.91 -24.88 20.04
C TYR A 243 12.28 -24.59 18.67
N ARG A 244 11.05 -24.02 18.63
CA ARG A 244 10.38 -23.60 17.38
C ARG A 244 11.13 -22.46 16.69
N TRP A 245 11.62 -21.49 17.45
CA TRP A 245 12.46 -20.42 16.92
C TRP A 245 13.83 -20.95 16.50
N GLN A 246 14.44 -21.85 17.28
CA GLN A 246 15.70 -22.49 16.89
C GLN A 246 15.57 -23.27 15.57
N SER A 247 14.45 -23.99 15.38
CA SER A 247 14.15 -24.71 14.15
C SER A 247 14.01 -23.76 12.97
N LEU A 248 13.32 -22.63 13.14
CA LEU A 248 13.27 -21.61 12.10
C LEU A 248 14.63 -20.97 11.82
N ASN A 249 15.41 -20.66 12.85
CA ASN A 249 16.75 -20.11 12.68
C ASN A 249 17.65 -21.07 11.88
N SER A 250 17.46 -22.39 11.97
CA SER A 250 18.24 -23.36 11.19
C SER A 250 17.97 -23.31 9.68
N ILE A 251 16.81 -22.76 9.27
CA ILE A 251 16.45 -22.57 7.85
C ILE A 251 16.52 -21.10 7.41
N THR A 252 16.85 -20.19 8.33
CA THR A 252 16.95 -18.76 8.07
C THR A 252 18.40 -18.34 7.96
N GLN A 253 18.76 -17.82 6.79
CA GLN A 253 20.04 -17.15 6.57
C GLN A 253 19.86 -15.65 6.77
N GLU A 254 20.58 -15.09 7.73
CA GLU A 254 20.64 -13.64 7.95
C GLU A 254 21.79 -13.01 7.16
N ILE A 255 21.52 -11.89 6.48
CA ILE A 255 22.49 -11.14 5.69
C ILE A 255 22.52 -9.69 6.13
N LEU A 256 23.71 -9.20 6.47
CA LEU A 256 23.96 -7.79 6.79
C LEU A 256 24.57 -7.09 5.57
N LEU A 257 23.80 -6.20 4.94
CA LEU A 257 24.25 -5.45 3.76
C LEU A 257 24.94 -4.12 4.12
N GLY A 258 24.76 -3.67 5.37
CA GLY A 258 25.30 -2.42 5.88
C GLY A 258 24.79 -2.14 7.30
N SER A 259 25.28 -1.05 7.88
CA SER A 259 24.77 -0.56 9.17
C SER A 259 23.32 -0.09 9.07
N ARG A 260 22.62 -0.06 10.21
CA ARG A 260 21.25 0.42 10.31
C ARG A 260 21.14 1.88 9.81
N GLU A 261 22.11 2.72 10.15
CA GLU A 261 22.15 4.13 9.76
C GLU A 261 22.32 4.29 8.25
N GLN A 262 23.18 3.48 7.62
CA GLN A 262 23.38 3.49 6.17
C GLN A 262 22.11 3.10 5.43
N ILE A 263 21.49 1.98 5.80
CA ILE A 263 20.27 1.49 5.15
C ILE A 263 19.11 2.46 5.37
N SER A 264 18.96 2.98 6.59
CA SER A 264 17.94 4.00 6.90
C SER A 264 18.13 5.27 6.07
N LYS A 265 19.38 5.72 5.87
CA LYS A 265 19.68 6.88 5.01
C LYS A 265 19.40 6.60 3.54
N SER A 266 19.75 5.41 3.03
CA SER A 266 19.45 4.99 1.66
C SER A 266 17.94 4.93 1.42
N TYR A 267 17.19 4.30 2.33
CA TYR A 267 15.74 4.22 2.25
C TYR A 267 15.08 5.60 2.44
N GLY A 268 15.61 6.46 3.31
CA GLY A 268 15.14 7.83 3.48
C GLY A 268 15.14 8.64 2.19
N LYS A 269 16.11 8.43 1.29
CA LYS A 269 16.11 9.08 -0.04
C LYS A 269 14.98 8.59 -0.93
N VAL A 270 14.73 7.28 -0.93
CA VAL A 270 13.59 6.68 -1.66
C VAL A 270 12.27 7.22 -1.10
N ALA A 271 12.15 7.27 0.22
CA ALA A 271 11.00 7.82 0.92
C ALA A 271 10.78 9.31 0.59
N GLU A 272 11.83 10.13 0.53
CA GLU A 272 11.71 11.54 0.10
C GLU A 272 11.08 11.66 -1.30
N GLY A 273 11.44 10.78 -2.24
CA GLY A 273 10.84 10.72 -3.57
C GLY A 273 9.35 10.34 -3.54
N LEU A 274 8.96 9.37 -2.72
CA LEU A 274 7.56 8.96 -2.54
C LEU A 274 6.71 10.07 -1.90
N LEU A 275 7.25 10.74 -0.87
CA LEU A 275 6.58 11.85 -0.21
C LEU A 275 6.40 13.03 -1.16
N LEU A 276 7.40 13.31 -2.01
CA LEU A 276 7.30 14.34 -3.06
C LEU A 276 6.20 13.99 -4.08
N ALA A 277 6.12 12.73 -4.50
CA ALA A 277 5.08 12.25 -5.42
C ALA A 277 3.66 12.40 -4.83
N ASN A 278 3.47 11.97 -3.57
CA ASN A 278 2.22 12.14 -2.83
C ASN A 278 1.83 13.62 -2.72
N ALA A 279 2.81 14.47 -2.41
CA ALA A 279 2.64 15.91 -2.29
C ALA A 279 2.23 16.60 -3.60
N MET A 280 2.84 16.22 -4.74
CA MET A 280 2.46 16.73 -6.06
C MET A 280 0.99 16.41 -6.38
N ILE A 281 0.56 15.17 -6.11
CA ILE A 281 -0.81 14.74 -6.36
C ILE A 281 -1.81 15.43 -5.45
N SER A 282 -1.51 15.50 -4.15
CA SER A 282 -2.35 16.19 -3.18
C SER A 282 -2.61 17.63 -3.62
N LYS A 283 -1.54 18.38 -3.96
CA LYS A 283 -1.68 19.78 -4.40
C LYS A 283 -2.41 19.91 -5.75
N GLY A 284 -2.16 18.99 -6.69
CA GLY A 284 -2.88 18.98 -7.97
C GLY A 284 -4.38 18.69 -7.84
N SER A 285 -4.80 17.99 -6.78
CA SER A 285 -6.22 17.66 -6.56
C SER A 285 -7.09 18.84 -6.13
N GLU A 286 -6.48 19.94 -5.68
CA GLU A 286 -7.18 21.16 -5.23
C GLU A 286 -7.66 22.05 -6.38
N PHE A 287 -7.28 21.74 -7.63
CA PHE A 287 -7.58 22.56 -8.81
C PHE A 287 -8.47 21.78 -9.78
N ASN A 288 -9.46 22.44 -10.39
CA ASN A 288 -10.33 21.79 -11.38
C ASN A 288 -9.77 21.86 -12.81
N ASN A 289 -8.98 22.88 -13.15
CA ASN A 289 -8.41 23.13 -14.47
C ASN A 289 -7.09 22.36 -14.67
N GLU A 290 -6.96 21.62 -15.78
CA GLU A 290 -5.81 20.78 -16.13
C GLU A 290 -4.49 21.54 -16.33
N ALA A 291 -4.53 22.76 -16.89
CA ALA A 291 -3.35 23.61 -17.00
C ALA A 291 -2.88 24.13 -15.62
N ALA A 292 -3.82 24.52 -14.77
CA ALA A 292 -3.54 24.95 -13.39
C ALA A 292 -3.01 23.79 -12.53
N LYS A 293 -3.54 22.56 -12.73
CA LYS A 293 -3.02 21.33 -12.10
C LYS A 293 -1.56 21.13 -12.41
N ASN A 294 -1.18 21.18 -13.69
CA ASN A 294 0.18 20.91 -14.14
C ASN A 294 1.18 21.98 -13.65
N VAL A 295 0.79 23.25 -13.69
CA VAL A 295 1.62 24.37 -13.17
C VAL A 295 1.80 24.26 -11.65
N MET A 296 0.73 23.99 -10.91
CA MET A 296 0.78 23.92 -9.43
C MET A 296 1.46 22.65 -8.91
N GLN A 297 1.43 21.55 -9.67
CA GLN A 297 2.24 20.36 -9.42
C GLN A 297 3.75 20.67 -9.50
N GLY A 298 4.17 21.46 -10.50
CA GLY A 298 5.56 21.91 -10.66
C GLY A 298 6.05 22.85 -9.54
N PHE A 299 5.24 23.86 -9.16
CA PHE A 299 5.57 24.74 -8.04
C PHE A 299 5.46 24.06 -6.67
N GLY A 300 4.58 23.06 -6.54
CA GLY A 300 4.55 22.16 -5.40
C GLY A 300 5.92 21.50 -5.23
N ALA A 301 6.39 20.80 -6.26
CA ALA A 301 7.66 20.09 -6.25
C ALA A 301 8.85 20.96 -5.76
N LEU A 302 8.94 22.21 -6.25
CA LEU A 302 9.97 23.16 -5.83
C LEU A 302 9.85 23.56 -4.36
N TYR A 303 8.64 23.78 -3.85
CA TYR A 303 8.41 24.06 -2.43
C TYR A 303 8.82 22.88 -1.52
N TYR A 304 8.57 21.64 -1.95
CA TYR A 304 8.94 20.43 -1.20
C TYR A 304 10.47 20.19 -1.17
N LEU A 305 11.22 20.71 -2.14
CA LEU A 305 12.70 20.71 -2.11
C LEU A 305 13.28 21.72 -1.10
N VAL A 306 12.58 22.83 -0.84
CA VAL A 306 13.05 23.95 0.02
C VAL A 306 12.52 23.85 1.46
N ALA A 307 11.33 23.30 1.69
CA ALA A 307 10.68 23.22 3.02
C ALA A 307 10.47 21.77 3.52
N LYS A 308 11.54 20.97 3.56
CA LYS A 308 11.51 19.51 3.81
C LYS A 308 10.72 19.05 5.06
N LYS A 309 10.74 19.80 6.18
CA LYS A 309 10.02 19.43 7.41
C LYS A 309 8.50 19.57 7.28
N ASP A 310 8.03 20.71 6.79
CA ASP A 310 6.59 20.97 6.57
C ASP A 310 6.01 20.08 5.47
N ALA A 311 6.84 19.79 4.47
CA ALA A 311 6.60 18.84 3.40
C ALA A 311 6.29 17.43 3.94
N LYS A 312 7.22 16.89 4.75
CA LYS A 312 7.07 15.59 5.39
C LYS A 312 5.82 15.54 6.26
N LEU A 313 5.59 16.56 7.08
CA LEU A 313 4.40 16.64 7.95
C LEU A 313 3.08 16.62 7.15
N LYS A 314 3.01 17.31 6.00
CA LYS A 314 1.83 17.26 5.12
C LYS A 314 1.62 15.88 4.52
N ALA A 315 2.69 15.22 4.10
CA ALA A 315 2.61 13.88 3.54
C ALA A 315 2.21 12.85 4.60
N ASP A 316 2.81 12.89 5.79
CA ASP A 316 2.44 12.01 6.92
C ASP A 316 0.97 12.23 7.33
N HIS A 317 0.50 13.50 7.33
CA HIS A 317 -0.91 13.81 7.58
C HIS A 317 -1.84 13.25 6.49
N PHE A 318 -1.47 13.38 5.21
CA PHE A 318 -2.21 12.77 4.12
C PHE A 318 -2.27 11.25 4.26
N MET A 319 -1.17 10.62 4.69
CA MET A 319 -1.12 9.18 4.93
C MET A 319 -1.93 8.79 6.17
N ALA A 320 -2.13 9.65 7.17
CA ALA A 320 -3.00 9.36 8.30
C ALA A 320 -4.48 9.21 7.91
N GLU A 321 -4.91 9.88 6.82
CA GLU A 321 -6.27 9.85 6.27
C GLU A 321 -6.25 9.89 4.71
N PRO A 322 -5.82 8.80 4.04
CA PRO A 322 -5.61 8.84 2.61
C PRO A 322 -6.93 8.81 1.83
N ASN A 323 -7.08 9.70 0.86
CA ASN A 323 -8.15 9.58 -0.13
C ASN A 323 -7.81 8.46 -1.12
N LYS A 324 -8.71 7.46 -1.23
CA LYS A 324 -8.56 6.27 -2.10
C LYS A 324 -8.10 6.60 -3.52
N ASN A 325 -8.77 7.57 -4.18
CA ASN A 325 -8.47 7.93 -5.57
C ASN A 325 -7.13 8.63 -5.73
N LEU A 326 -6.68 9.37 -4.72
CA LEU A 326 -5.39 10.09 -4.75
C LEU A 326 -4.22 9.16 -4.39
N ALA A 327 -4.41 8.28 -3.40
CA ALA A 327 -3.40 7.30 -3.00
C ALA A 327 -3.03 6.35 -4.17
N PHE A 328 -4.03 5.84 -4.91
CA PHE A 328 -3.77 4.98 -6.07
C PHE A 328 -3.11 5.71 -7.23
N LYS A 329 -3.47 6.98 -7.45
CA LYS A 329 -2.77 7.81 -8.45
C LYS A 329 -1.30 7.99 -8.08
N ALA A 330 -0.99 8.15 -6.80
CA ALA A 330 0.39 8.35 -6.35
C ALA A 330 1.26 7.11 -6.49
N TRP A 331 0.71 5.94 -6.16
CA TRP A 331 1.39 4.67 -6.42
C TRP A 331 1.58 4.39 -7.93
N ASN A 332 0.63 4.82 -8.78
CA ASN A 332 0.74 4.68 -10.23
C ASN A 332 1.61 5.75 -10.92
N LEU A 333 2.16 6.76 -10.21
CA LEU A 333 3.01 7.78 -10.84
C LEU A 333 4.27 7.20 -11.50
N GLY A 334 4.82 6.11 -10.96
CA GLY A 334 5.94 5.40 -11.56
C GLY A 334 5.63 4.82 -12.95
N GLU A 335 4.36 4.63 -13.28
CA GLU A 335 3.90 4.20 -14.60
C GLU A 335 3.55 5.35 -15.55
N SER A 336 3.58 6.60 -15.07
CA SER A 336 3.21 7.78 -15.84
C SER A 336 4.28 8.18 -16.89
N GLY A 337 3.83 8.83 -17.96
CA GLY A 337 4.44 8.84 -19.29
C GLY A 337 5.95 9.12 -19.36
N PHE A 338 6.47 10.12 -18.65
CA PHE A 338 7.89 10.51 -18.76
C PHE A 338 8.84 9.47 -18.14
N LEU A 339 8.57 9.02 -16.90
CA LEU A 339 9.37 7.99 -16.21
C LEU A 339 9.34 6.65 -16.95
N SER A 340 8.17 6.30 -17.51
CA SER A 340 8.00 5.07 -18.29
C SER A 340 8.93 4.99 -19.52
N LYS A 341 9.30 6.13 -20.12
CA LYS A 341 10.17 6.23 -21.30
C LYS A 341 11.66 6.22 -20.94
N LEU A 342 12.03 6.67 -19.75
CA LEU A 342 13.41 6.67 -19.24
C LEU A 342 13.84 5.30 -18.69
N LEU A 343 12.91 4.56 -18.07
CA LEU A 343 13.17 3.25 -17.46
C LEU A 343 13.96 2.27 -18.36
N PRO A 344 13.61 2.05 -19.65
CA PRO A 344 14.35 1.12 -20.52
C PRO A 344 15.83 1.47 -20.76
N LEU A 345 16.21 2.75 -20.63
CA LEU A 345 17.59 3.22 -20.84
C LEU A 345 18.50 2.93 -19.64
N LEU A 346 17.92 2.67 -18.47
CA LEU A 346 18.64 2.44 -17.21
C LEU A 346 18.90 0.96 -16.93
N PHE A 347 18.38 0.06 -17.78
CA PHE A 347 18.41 -1.38 -17.54
C PHE A 347 19.20 -2.14 -18.60
N PRO A 348 19.77 -3.32 -18.25
CA PRO A 348 20.45 -4.15 -19.23
C PRO A 348 19.58 -4.42 -20.45
N MET A 349 20.18 -4.34 -21.64
CA MET A 349 19.51 -4.73 -22.88
C MET A 349 19.22 -6.24 -22.86
N ILE A 350 17.99 -6.59 -23.22
CA ILE A 350 17.54 -7.96 -23.44
C ILE A 350 16.94 -8.03 -24.85
N THR A 351 17.12 -9.16 -25.52
CA THR A 351 16.73 -9.31 -26.93
C THR A 351 15.23 -9.46 -27.10
N TYR A 352 14.55 -10.20 -26.21
CA TYR A 352 13.11 -10.40 -26.26
C TYR A 352 12.42 -9.71 -25.09
N ASN A 353 11.57 -8.73 -25.38
CA ASN A 353 10.72 -8.03 -24.42
C ASN A 353 9.39 -7.67 -25.07
N LYS A 354 8.49 -8.65 -25.17
CA LYS A 354 7.19 -8.48 -25.82
C LYS A 354 6.05 -8.77 -24.86
N LYS A 355 4.92 -8.08 -25.05
CA LYS A 355 3.67 -8.37 -24.36
C LYS A 355 2.77 -9.14 -25.33
N ILE A 356 2.36 -10.34 -24.92
CA ILE A 356 1.37 -11.17 -25.62
C ILE A 356 0.06 -11.18 -24.81
N TYR A 357 -1.04 -11.61 -25.43
CA TYR A 357 -2.36 -11.66 -24.80
C TYR A 357 -2.88 -13.10 -24.85
N ILE A 358 -2.77 -13.81 -23.74
CA ILE A 358 -3.11 -15.24 -23.63
C ILE A 358 -4.62 -15.39 -23.44
N PRO A 359 -5.32 -16.30 -24.17
CA PRO A 359 -6.75 -16.50 -23.98
C PRO A 359 -7.09 -17.22 -22.68
N TYR A 360 -8.32 -17.02 -22.18
CA TYR A 360 -8.87 -17.83 -21.12
C TYR A 360 -9.10 -19.30 -21.56
N LEU A 361 -8.72 -20.25 -20.71
CA LEU A 361 -8.82 -21.69 -20.98
C LEU A 361 -10.00 -22.34 -20.24
N PHE A 362 -10.28 -21.87 -19.04
CA PHE A 362 -11.30 -22.38 -18.15
C PHE A 362 -12.39 -21.34 -17.92
N LYS A 363 -13.54 -21.78 -17.43
CA LYS A 363 -14.53 -20.85 -16.87
C LYS A 363 -13.88 -20.06 -15.72
N ARG A 364 -14.10 -18.75 -15.69
CA ARG A 364 -13.52 -17.87 -14.67
C ARG A 364 -13.94 -18.30 -13.27
N LEU A 365 -13.04 -18.13 -12.30
CA LEU A 365 -13.39 -18.10 -10.89
C LEU A 365 -14.33 -16.91 -10.66
N VAL A 366 -15.63 -17.19 -10.53
CA VAL A 366 -16.66 -16.18 -10.27
C VAL A 366 -16.90 -16.04 -8.78
N GLU A 367 -17.19 -14.82 -8.35
CA GLU A 367 -17.58 -14.49 -6.98
C GLU A 367 -18.63 -15.45 -6.42
N ASP A 368 -19.73 -15.68 -7.14
CA ASP A 368 -20.81 -16.57 -6.71
C ASP A 368 -20.35 -18.01 -6.49
N ASN A 369 -19.40 -18.51 -7.30
CA ASN A 369 -18.87 -19.85 -7.15
C ASN A 369 -18.05 -19.97 -5.86
N ILE A 370 -17.20 -18.98 -5.59
CA ILE A 370 -16.40 -18.95 -4.36
C ILE A 370 -17.31 -18.78 -3.13
N LEU A 371 -18.31 -17.90 -3.19
CA LEU A 371 -19.30 -17.73 -2.12
C LEU A 371 -20.08 -19.02 -1.86
N ARG A 372 -20.43 -19.76 -2.92
CA ARG A 372 -21.07 -21.07 -2.79
C ARG A 372 -20.14 -22.06 -2.08
N GLN A 373 -18.88 -22.17 -2.50
CA GLN A 373 -17.91 -23.04 -1.85
C GLN A 373 -17.69 -22.67 -0.38
N TYR A 374 -17.70 -21.38 -0.08
CA TYR A 374 -17.62 -20.87 1.29
C TYR A 374 -18.82 -21.31 2.12
N LYS A 375 -20.05 -21.12 1.62
CA LYS A 375 -21.29 -21.57 2.30
C LYS A 375 -21.34 -23.08 2.51
N GLU A 376 -20.78 -23.85 1.59
CA GLU A 376 -20.70 -25.30 1.66
C GLU A 376 -19.49 -25.80 2.49
N ASN A 377 -18.70 -24.90 3.10
CA ASN A 377 -17.43 -25.19 3.81
C ASN A 377 -16.38 -25.93 2.95
N LYS A 378 -16.46 -25.83 1.62
CA LYS A 378 -15.59 -26.54 0.67
C LYS A 378 -14.29 -25.82 0.34
N ILE A 379 -14.16 -24.55 0.70
CA ILE A 379 -13.05 -23.69 0.26
C ILE A 379 -11.66 -24.17 0.71
N ASN A 380 -11.58 -24.85 1.87
CA ASN A 380 -10.34 -25.39 2.44
C ASN A 380 -10.06 -26.85 2.08
N HIS A 381 -10.99 -27.54 1.42
CA HIS A 381 -10.82 -28.94 1.05
C HIS A 381 -10.21 -29.06 -0.34
N ILE A 382 -9.37 -30.09 -0.54
CA ILE A 382 -8.87 -30.43 -1.87
C ILE A 382 -10.06 -30.93 -2.71
N GLN A 383 -10.43 -30.14 -3.72
CA GLN A 383 -11.45 -30.50 -4.70
C GLN A 383 -10.85 -30.39 -6.08
N ASN A 384 -10.82 -31.51 -6.81
CA ASN A 384 -10.28 -31.62 -8.17
C ASN A 384 -11.17 -30.96 -9.23
N ASP A 385 -12.01 -30.00 -8.85
CA ASP A 385 -12.90 -29.33 -9.78
C ASP A 385 -12.16 -28.20 -10.48
N CYS A 386 -11.44 -28.53 -11.57
CA CYS A 386 -10.74 -27.57 -12.42
C CYS A 386 -11.69 -26.66 -13.21
N GLY A 387 -13.01 -26.84 -13.07
CA GLY A 387 -13.99 -26.30 -14.01
C GLY A 387 -13.85 -26.94 -15.39
N GLU A 388 -14.91 -26.81 -16.20
CA GLU A 388 -14.87 -27.27 -17.59
C GLU A 388 -13.91 -26.37 -18.40
N CYS A 389 -12.98 -27.00 -19.14
CA CYS A 389 -12.16 -26.30 -20.11
C CYS A 389 -13.06 -25.80 -21.25
N ILE A 390 -13.15 -24.49 -21.39
CA ILE A 390 -14.03 -23.83 -22.37
C ILE A 390 -13.34 -23.62 -23.72
N ASN A 391 -12.02 -23.78 -23.80
CA ASN A 391 -11.24 -23.56 -25.01
C ASN A 391 -10.30 -24.73 -25.31
N THR A 392 -10.83 -25.77 -25.95
CA THR A 392 -10.07 -26.98 -26.33
C THR A 392 -9.36 -26.83 -27.67
N ASN A 393 -9.81 -25.91 -28.54
CA ASN A 393 -9.30 -25.66 -29.89
C ASN A 393 -8.73 -24.24 -30.01
N LEU A 394 -7.52 -24.03 -29.49
CA LEU A 394 -6.85 -22.74 -29.55
C LEU A 394 -6.48 -22.34 -30.99
N PRO A 395 -6.73 -21.08 -31.41
CA PRO A 395 -6.37 -20.60 -32.73
C PRO A 395 -4.85 -20.58 -32.97
N LYS A 396 -4.47 -20.46 -34.24
CA LYS A 396 -3.07 -20.34 -34.67
C LYS A 396 -2.53 -18.92 -34.46
N CYS A 397 -1.21 -18.77 -34.32
CA CYS A 397 -0.57 -17.45 -34.37
C CYS A 397 -0.77 -16.80 -35.76
N PRO A 398 -0.95 -15.46 -35.83
CA PRO A 398 -0.87 -14.48 -34.74
C PRO A 398 -2.20 -14.21 -34.02
N GLU A 399 -3.33 -14.71 -34.50
CA GLU A 399 -4.67 -14.42 -33.96
C GLU A 399 -4.81 -14.77 -32.47
N LEU A 400 -4.14 -15.83 -32.02
CA LEU A 400 -4.16 -16.28 -30.63
C LEU A 400 -3.75 -15.21 -29.62
N PHE A 401 -2.75 -14.39 -29.95
CA PHE A 401 -2.17 -13.43 -29.01
C PHE A 401 -2.70 -12.02 -29.18
N LYS A 402 -3.85 -11.86 -29.86
CA LYS A 402 -4.51 -10.56 -30.01
C LYS A 402 -5.23 -10.14 -28.74
N LYS A 403 -5.09 -8.86 -28.40
CA LYS A 403 -5.79 -8.25 -27.26
C LYS A 403 -7.30 -8.28 -27.49
N ASN A 404 -8.03 -8.86 -26.56
CA ASN A 404 -9.49 -8.75 -26.45
C ASN A 404 -9.93 -8.79 -24.96
N LYS A 405 -11.24 -8.77 -24.69
CA LYS A 405 -11.81 -8.77 -23.31
C LYS A 405 -11.61 -10.10 -22.57
N GLU A 406 -11.22 -11.14 -23.27
CA GLU A 406 -11.04 -12.52 -22.80
C GLU A 406 -9.58 -12.97 -22.85
N THR A 407 -8.66 -12.01 -22.77
CA THR A 407 -7.23 -12.28 -22.81
C THR A 407 -6.47 -11.63 -21.66
N ILE A 408 -5.44 -12.31 -21.20
CA ILE A 408 -4.57 -11.91 -20.11
C ILE A 408 -3.26 -11.40 -20.71
N PRO A 409 -2.86 -10.15 -20.43
CA PRO A 409 -1.58 -9.65 -20.87
C PRO A 409 -0.45 -10.36 -20.11
N VAL A 410 0.51 -10.92 -20.84
CA VAL A 410 1.73 -11.53 -20.29
C VAL A 410 2.94 -10.96 -21.01
N ARG A 411 3.87 -10.39 -20.25
CA ARG A 411 5.15 -9.91 -20.77
C ARG A 411 6.18 -11.03 -20.69
N ILE A 412 6.80 -11.32 -21.83
CA ILE A 412 7.90 -12.27 -21.91
C ILE A 412 9.21 -11.50 -21.97
N LEU A 413 10.11 -11.80 -21.03
CA LEU A 413 11.48 -11.29 -20.99
C LEU A 413 12.46 -12.44 -21.24
N CYS A 414 13.35 -12.31 -22.21
CA CYS A 414 14.41 -13.28 -22.44
C CYS A 414 15.67 -12.58 -22.97
N HIS A 415 16.84 -13.01 -22.51
CA HIS A 415 18.12 -12.52 -23.03
C HIS A 415 18.27 -12.83 -24.52
N TYR A 416 17.77 -13.99 -24.97
CA TYR A 416 17.79 -14.43 -26.35
C TYR A 416 16.49 -14.09 -27.07
N ASN A 417 16.53 -14.03 -28.39
CA ASN A 417 15.31 -13.96 -29.19
C ASN A 417 14.54 -15.27 -29.04
N LEU A 418 13.24 -15.19 -28.77
CA LEU A 418 12.35 -16.35 -28.78
C LEU A 418 11.76 -16.50 -30.18
N GLN A 419 11.76 -17.73 -30.68
CA GLN A 419 11.14 -18.02 -31.96
C GLN A 419 9.65 -18.27 -31.75
N GLU A 420 8.83 -17.46 -32.40
CA GLU A 420 7.40 -17.71 -32.52
C GLU A 420 7.20 -18.81 -33.57
N ILE A 421 6.61 -19.94 -33.15
CA ILE A 421 6.31 -21.06 -34.03
C ILE A 421 5.05 -20.68 -34.80
N GLN A 422 5.23 -20.18 -36.02
CA GLN A 422 4.15 -20.18 -37.00
C GLN A 422 3.81 -21.64 -37.28
N THR A 423 2.59 -22.05 -37.01
CA THR A 423 2.13 -23.44 -37.13
C THR A 423 2.33 -23.97 -38.55
N GLY A 424 3.50 -24.54 -38.81
CA GLY A 424 3.79 -25.45 -39.91
C GLY A 424 4.12 -26.83 -39.36
N SER A 425 3.95 -27.86 -40.18
CA SER A 425 3.87 -29.28 -39.78
C SER A 425 4.94 -29.73 -38.79
N PHE A 426 4.65 -30.83 -38.06
CA PHE A 426 5.58 -31.55 -37.17
C PHE A 426 6.99 -31.75 -37.78
N VAL A 427 7.07 -31.82 -39.11
CA VAL A 427 8.30 -31.92 -39.90
C VAL A 427 9.15 -30.65 -39.82
N GLN A 428 8.57 -29.45 -39.86
CA GLN A 428 9.32 -28.19 -39.69
C GLN A 428 9.85 -28.01 -38.26
N GLN A 429 9.10 -28.42 -37.23
CA GLN A 429 9.59 -28.44 -35.85
C GLN A 429 10.76 -29.43 -35.67
N SER A 430 10.67 -30.61 -36.29
CA SER A 430 11.73 -31.62 -36.24
C SER A 430 12.98 -31.18 -37.00
N LEU A 431 12.84 -30.54 -38.16
CA LEU A 431 13.96 -30.00 -38.95
C LEU A 431 14.68 -28.83 -38.25
N LYS A 432 13.96 -27.98 -37.52
CA LYS A 432 14.56 -26.87 -36.74
C LYS A 432 15.34 -27.35 -35.51
N LEU A 433 14.85 -28.39 -34.84
CA LEU A 433 15.58 -29.06 -33.75
C LEU A 433 16.90 -29.67 -34.24
N ILE A 434 16.94 -30.17 -35.48
CA ILE A 434 18.14 -30.70 -36.13
C ILE A 434 19.14 -29.57 -36.51
N GLN A 435 18.70 -28.32 -36.64
CA GLN A 435 19.55 -27.15 -36.97
C GLN A 435 20.28 -26.53 -35.76
N GLY A 436 20.23 -27.14 -34.57
CA GLY A 436 20.99 -26.67 -33.40
C GLY A 436 20.37 -25.50 -32.63
N GLU A 437 19.07 -25.26 -32.80
CA GLU A 437 18.38 -24.14 -32.17
C GLU A 437 18.14 -24.36 -30.66
N LYS A 438 18.40 -23.33 -29.83
CA LYS A 438 18.22 -23.39 -28.38
C LYS A 438 16.74 -23.56 -28.04
N VAL A 439 16.39 -24.70 -27.44
CA VAL A 439 15.09 -24.95 -26.81
C VAL A 439 15.22 -24.67 -25.32
N PHE A 440 14.32 -23.86 -24.77
CA PHE A 440 14.31 -23.56 -23.34
C PHE A 440 13.48 -24.60 -22.61
N ASP A 441 14.10 -25.34 -21.69
CA ASP A 441 13.40 -26.32 -20.85
C ASP A 441 13.06 -25.82 -19.43
N LYS A 442 13.61 -24.66 -19.09
CA LYS A 442 13.43 -23.93 -17.83
C LYS A 442 12.67 -22.65 -18.10
N ILE A 443 11.70 -22.33 -17.24
CA ILE A 443 10.97 -21.05 -17.28
C ILE A 443 10.75 -20.49 -15.88
N ILE A 444 10.62 -19.18 -15.82
CA ILE A 444 10.18 -18.46 -14.62
C ILE A 444 8.82 -17.84 -14.93
N ILE A 445 7.84 -18.00 -14.05
CA ILE A 445 6.57 -17.27 -14.12
C ILE A 445 6.56 -16.27 -12.98
N HIS A 446 6.49 -14.99 -13.34
CA HIS A 446 6.58 -13.86 -12.43
C HIS A 446 5.22 -13.22 -12.21
N ILE A 447 4.85 -12.97 -10.95
CA ILE A 447 3.66 -12.21 -10.57
C ILE A 447 4.12 -10.98 -9.78
N HIS A 448 3.81 -9.81 -10.31
CA HIS A 448 4.33 -8.54 -9.79
C HIS A 448 3.57 -8.08 -8.53
N GLY A 449 4.23 -7.31 -7.65
CA GLY A 449 3.64 -6.62 -6.51
C GLY A 449 2.84 -5.36 -6.87
N GLY A 450 2.53 -4.53 -5.88
CA GLY A 450 1.73 -3.30 -6.04
C GLY A 450 0.39 -3.31 -5.31
N GLY A 451 0.31 -4.05 -4.18
CA GLY A 451 -0.84 -4.06 -3.27
C GLY A 451 -2.16 -4.46 -3.92
N PHE A 452 -2.13 -5.29 -4.97
CA PHE A 452 -3.27 -5.71 -5.79
C PHE A 452 -3.97 -4.60 -6.59
N VAL A 453 -3.55 -3.34 -6.43
CA VAL A 453 -4.24 -2.14 -6.96
C VAL A 453 -3.43 -1.36 -8.00
N SER A 454 -2.12 -1.62 -8.09
CA SER A 454 -1.20 -0.79 -8.88
C SER A 454 -0.13 -1.62 -9.60
N MET A 455 0.73 -0.94 -10.36
CA MET A 455 1.95 -1.45 -11.01
C MET A 455 1.72 -2.44 -12.16
N SER A 456 2.78 -2.98 -12.74
CA SER A 456 2.72 -3.94 -13.85
C SER A 456 4.06 -4.63 -14.04
N SER A 457 4.09 -5.66 -14.90
CA SER A 457 5.31 -6.26 -15.44
C SER A 457 6.32 -5.25 -15.98
N ARG A 458 5.88 -4.05 -16.39
CA ARG A 458 6.79 -3.00 -16.87
C ARG A 458 7.57 -2.36 -15.73
N SER A 459 6.88 -1.99 -14.65
CA SER A 459 7.51 -1.37 -13.48
C SER A 459 8.51 -2.28 -12.77
N HIS A 460 8.31 -3.60 -12.84
CA HIS A 460 9.18 -4.62 -12.22
C HIS A 460 10.35 -5.05 -13.13
N GLN A 461 10.63 -4.29 -14.20
CA GLN A 461 11.79 -4.54 -15.08
C GLN A 461 13.15 -4.18 -14.45
N THR A 462 13.14 -3.48 -13.32
CA THR A 462 14.30 -3.16 -12.46
C THR A 462 15.14 -4.40 -12.18
N TYR A 463 14.52 -5.46 -11.67
CA TYR A 463 15.18 -6.71 -11.35
C TYR A 463 14.92 -7.83 -12.39
N THR A 464 13.72 -7.90 -13.00
CA THR A 464 13.42 -9.00 -13.92
C THR A 464 14.27 -8.97 -15.20
N ARG A 465 14.73 -7.80 -15.67
CA ARG A 465 15.67 -7.74 -16.80
C ARG A 465 17.06 -8.25 -16.42
N LYS A 466 17.52 -7.96 -15.19
CA LYS A 466 18.80 -8.49 -14.68
C LYS A 466 18.72 -10.01 -14.59
N TRP A 467 17.65 -10.55 -14.02
CA TRP A 467 17.41 -12.00 -13.97
C TRP A 467 17.32 -12.63 -15.36
N ALA A 468 16.53 -12.06 -16.28
CA ALA A 468 16.42 -12.59 -17.64
C ALA A 468 17.77 -12.62 -18.38
N LYS A 469 18.61 -11.59 -18.17
CA LYS A 469 19.97 -11.51 -18.72
C LYS A 469 20.90 -12.56 -18.12
N ASN A 470 20.93 -12.65 -16.79
CA ASN A 470 21.95 -13.42 -16.08
C ASN A 470 21.59 -14.91 -15.98
N LEU A 471 20.33 -15.24 -15.70
CA LEU A 471 19.84 -16.63 -15.67
C LEU A 471 19.67 -17.22 -17.06
N GLN A 472 19.56 -16.37 -18.09
CA GLN A 472 19.37 -16.80 -19.48
C GLN A 472 18.12 -17.69 -19.68
N VAL A 473 17.12 -17.50 -18.83
CA VAL A 473 15.86 -18.25 -18.78
C VAL A 473 14.69 -17.31 -19.12
N PRO A 474 13.71 -17.76 -19.95
CA PRO A 474 12.51 -16.97 -20.23
C PRO A 474 11.70 -16.69 -18.97
N ILE A 475 11.31 -15.42 -18.79
CA ILE A 475 10.45 -14.96 -17.71
C ILE A 475 9.10 -14.54 -18.28
N PHE A 476 8.02 -15.16 -17.81
CA PHE A 476 6.63 -14.82 -18.11
C PHE A 476 6.05 -13.99 -16.97
N SER A 477 6.02 -12.66 -17.12
CA SER A 477 5.44 -11.75 -16.13
C SER A 477 3.97 -11.48 -16.44
N ILE A 478 3.08 -11.89 -15.53
CA ILE A 478 1.62 -11.78 -15.69
C ILE A 478 1.15 -10.38 -15.28
N ASP A 479 0.45 -9.67 -16.18
CA ASP A 479 -0.23 -8.40 -15.87
C ASP A 479 -1.69 -8.69 -15.51
N TYR A 480 -1.92 -9.09 -14.25
CA TYR A 480 -3.25 -9.45 -13.75
C TYR A 480 -4.16 -8.22 -13.54
N ARG A 481 -5.48 -8.43 -13.59
CA ARG A 481 -6.50 -7.40 -13.31
C ARG A 481 -6.44 -6.92 -11.85
N LYS A 482 -6.68 -5.63 -11.64
CA LYS A 482 -6.45 -4.94 -10.37
C LYS A 482 -7.74 -4.53 -9.68
N ALA A 483 -7.67 -4.48 -8.36
CA ALA A 483 -8.65 -3.79 -7.54
C ALA A 483 -8.50 -2.26 -7.64
N PRO A 484 -9.56 -1.47 -7.40
CA PRO A 484 -10.91 -1.89 -7.04
C PRO A 484 -11.80 -2.29 -8.23
N GLU A 485 -11.37 -2.07 -9.47
CA GLU A 485 -12.20 -2.34 -10.66
C GLU A 485 -12.47 -3.85 -10.84
N ASN A 486 -11.50 -4.68 -10.45
CA ASN A 486 -11.57 -6.12 -10.50
C ASN A 486 -11.02 -6.68 -9.17
N PRO A 487 -11.81 -6.69 -8.08
CA PRO A 487 -11.38 -7.19 -6.78
C PRO A 487 -11.19 -8.72 -6.80
N TYR A 488 -10.87 -9.32 -5.65
CA TYR A 488 -10.84 -10.77 -5.50
C TYR A 488 -12.15 -11.41 -6.03
N PRO A 489 -12.09 -12.47 -6.85
CA PRO A 489 -10.90 -13.27 -7.20
C PRO A 489 -10.22 -12.95 -8.55
N PHE A 490 -10.55 -11.86 -9.23
CA PHE A 490 -10.20 -11.65 -10.64
C PHE A 490 -8.69 -11.69 -10.94
N GLY A 491 -7.86 -11.10 -10.08
CA GLY A 491 -6.40 -11.13 -10.26
C GLY A 491 -5.81 -12.55 -10.10
N LEU A 492 -6.35 -13.34 -9.17
CA LEU A 492 -5.95 -14.74 -8.98
C LEU A 492 -6.41 -15.61 -10.14
N ASP A 493 -7.62 -15.38 -10.65
CA ASP A 493 -8.17 -16.04 -11.84
C ASP A 493 -7.27 -15.82 -13.07
N ASP A 494 -6.81 -14.59 -13.32
CA ASP A 494 -5.87 -14.32 -14.41
C ASP A 494 -4.54 -15.06 -14.22
N CYS A 495 -4.03 -15.14 -12.98
CA CYS A 495 -2.79 -15.86 -12.69
C CYS A 495 -2.95 -17.38 -12.94
N TRP A 496 -4.08 -17.96 -12.52
CA TRP A 496 -4.43 -19.35 -12.75
C TRP A 496 -4.52 -19.69 -14.24
N GLN A 497 -5.26 -18.89 -15.00
CA GLN A 497 -5.47 -19.08 -16.43
C GLN A 497 -4.15 -18.94 -17.21
N ALA A 498 -3.35 -17.93 -16.89
CA ALA A 498 -2.04 -17.73 -17.51
C ALA A 498 -1.07 -18.87 -17.17
N TYR A 499 -1.03 -19.33 -15.91
CA TYR A 499 -0.24 -20.47 -15.50
C TYR A 499 -0.60 -21.70 -16.34
N MET A 500 -1.88 -22.07 -16.38
CA MET A 500 -2.37 -23.23 -17.11
C MET A 500 -2.08 -23.15 -18.61
N PHE A 501 -2.17 -21.98 -19.22
CA PHE A 501 -1.77 -21.81 -20.62
C PHE A 501 -0.28 -22.03 -20.81
N ILE A 502 0.55 -21.39 -19.98
CA ILE A 502 2.01 -21.48 -20.10
C ILE A 502 2.47 -22.92 -19.94
N ILE A 503 1.98 -23.66 -18.94
CA ILE A 503 2.47 -25.02 -18.69
C ILE A 503 1.98 -26.07 -19.71
N ASN A 504 0.84 -25.85 -20.35
CA ASN A 504 0.20 -26.86 -21.22
C ASN A 504 0.27 -26.56 -22.72
N TYR A 505 0.52 -25.31 -23.12
CA TYR A 505 0.40 -24.91 -24.53
C TYR A 505 1.56 -24.07 -25.08
N ILE A 506 2.47 -23.56 -24.23
CA ILE A 506 3.50 -22.62 -24.69
C ILE A 506 4.45 -23.23 -25.73
N ASP A 507 4.68 -24.54 -25.66
CA ASP A 507 5.56 -25.32 -26.54
C ASP A 507 5.05 -25.42 -27.98
N LYS A 508 3.75 -25.21 -28.20
CA LYS A 508 3.15 -25.14 -29.52
C LYS A 508 3.44 -23.82 -30.24
N TYR A 509 3.74 -22.77 -29.48
CA TYR A 509 3.82 -21.40 -30.00
C TYR A 509 5.21 -20.78 -29.84
N PHE A 510 6.04 -21.33 -28.97
CA PHE A 510 7.41 -20.88 -28.75
C PHE A 510 8.35 -22.08 -28.66
N ASN A 511 9.65 -21.87 -28.90
CA ASN A 511 10.72 -22.84 -28.69
C ASN A 511 11.01 -23.09 -27.19
N ILE A 512 9.96 -23.35 -26.40
CA ILE A 512 9.97 -23.46 -24.94
C ILE A 512 9.24 -24.75 -24.56
N ARG A 513 9.87 -25.65 -23.81
CA ARG A 513 9.26 -26.87 -23.26
C ARG A 513 9.35 -26.80 -21.74
N PRO A 514 8.33 -26.35 -21.01
CA PRO A 514 8.48 -25.94 -19.61
C PRO A 514 8.70 -27.11 -18.64
N LYS A 515 9.81 -27.85 -18.71
CA LYS A 515 10.13 -29.02 -17.87
C LYS A 515 10.49 -28.63 -16.44
N LYS A 516 11.03 -27.44 -16.23
CA LYS A 516 11.31 -26.86 -14.91
C LYS A 516 10.65 -25.50 -14.81
N VAL A 517 9.74 -25.33 -13.85
CA VAL A 517 8.91 -24.12 -13.68
C VAL A 517 9.10 -23.58 -12.28
N VAL A 518 9.62 -22.35 -12.18
CA VAL A 518 9.71 -21.63 -10.90
C VAL A 518 8.71 -20.48 -10.90
N LEU A 519 7.86 -20.40 -9.86
CA LEU A 519 7.02 -19.22 -9.63
C LEU A 519 7.79 -18.20 -8.78
N VAL A 520 7.70 -16.93 -9.16
CA VAL A 520 8.33 -15.84 -8.42
C VAL A 520 7.35 -14.70 -8.26
N GLY A 521 7.29 -14.10 -7.08
CA GLY A 521 6.49 -12.90 -6.87
C GLY A 521 6.89 -12.12 -5.65
N ASP A 522 6.58 -10.83 -5.66
CA ASP A 522 6.95 -9.89 -4.62
C ASP A 522 5.71 -9.22 -4.00
N SER A 523 5.69 -9.00 -2.68
CA SER A 523 4.58 -8.32 -2.00
C SER A 523 3.21 -9.00 -2.28
N ALA A 524 2.24 -8.27 -2.84
CA ALA A 524 0.97 -8.81 -3.34
C ALA A 524 1.15 -9.89 -4.42
N GLY A 525 2.20 -9.82 -5.25
CA GLY A 525 2.55 -10.87 -6.20
C GLY A 525 3.05 -12.13 -5.49
N GLY A 526 3.76 -11.99 -4.36
CA GLY A 526 4.14 -13.10 -3.49
C GLY A 526 2.92 -13.79 -2.85
N ASN A 527 1.90 -13.01 -2.44
CA ASN A 527 0.59 -13.55 -2.04
C ASN A 527 -0.03 -14.36 -3.18
N LEU A 528 -0.12 -13.79 -4.39
CA LEU A 528 -0.71 -14.46 -5.55
C LEU A 528 0.06 -15.72 -5.95
N VAL A 529 1.39 -15.77 -5.80
CA VAL A 529 2.17 -17.00 -5.99
C VAL A 529 1.75 -18.09 -5.02
N ALA A 530 1.62 -17.77 -3.73
CA ALA A 530 1.18 -18.74 -2.73
C ALA A 530 -0.29 -19.16 -2.94
N ALA A 531 -1.19 -18.22 -3.21
CA ALA A 531 -2.60 -18.49 -3.51
C ALA A 531 -2.78 -19.32 -4.79
N LEU A 532 -2.02 -19.01 -5.84
CA LEU A 532 -1.99 -19.80 -7.07
C LEU A 532 -1.47 -21.21 -6.79
N THR A 533 -0.46 -21.37 -5.93
CA THR A 533 0.06 -22.69 -5.53
C THR A 533 -1.01 -23.50 -4.81
N VAL A 534 -1.77 -22.88 -3.88
CA VAL A 534 -2.95 -23.50 -3.26
C VAL A 534 -3.95 -23.96 -4.33
N GLN A 535 -4.28 -23.09 -5.29
CA GLN A 535 -5.23 -23.40 -6.36
C GLN A 535 -4.73 -24.54 -7.30
N ILE A 536 -3.44 -24.57 -7.63
CA ILE A 536 -2.80 -25.65 -8.41
C ILE A 536 -2.89 -26.99 -7.67
N ILE A 537 -2.62 -27.00 -6.37
CA ILE A 537 -2.69 -28.21 -5.54
C ILE A 537 -4.12 -28.72 -5.45
N LYS A 538 -5.09 -27.82 -5.24
CA LYS A 538 -6.53 -28.15 -5.17
C LYS A 538 -7.04 -28.75 -6.47
N SER A 539 -6.70 -28.13 -7.60
CA SER A 539 -7.10 -28.58 -8.94
C SER A 539 -6.40 -29.86 -9.40
N GLY A 540 -5.28 -30.25 -8.77
CA GLY A 540 -4.49 -31.39 -9.22
C GLY A 540 -3.70 -31.12 -10.50
N ALA A 541 -3.57 -29.84 -10.90
CA ALA A 541 -2.66 -29.44 -11.96
C ALA A 541 -1.19 -29.70 -11.57
N ARG A 542 -0.30 -29.64 -12.56
CA ARG A 542 1.14 -29.77 -12.31
C ARG A 542 1.61 -28.68 -11.35
N ILE A 543 2.20 -29.09 -10.22
CA ILE A 543 2.80 -28.19 -9.22
C ILE A 543 4.12 -27.62 -9.80
N PRO A 544 4.44 -26.33 -9.61
CA PRO A 544 5.73 -25.78 -10.01
C PRO A 544 6.89 -26.46 -9.24
N ASP A 545 8.06 -26.51 -9.85
CA ASP A 545 9.24 -27.16 -9.30
C ASP A 545 9.86 -26.38 -8.11
N GLY A 546 9.52 -25.10 -7.98
CA GLY A 546 9.91 -24.28 -6.84
C GLY A 546 9.18 -22.93 -6.83
N ILE A 547 9.17 -22.28 -5.66
CA ILE A 547 8.62 -20.92 -5.52
C ILE A 547 9.59 -20.01 -4.76
N LEU A 548 9.72 -18.76 -5.22
CA LEU A 548 10.37 -17.67 -4.51
C LEU A 548 9.36 -16.56 -4.23
N MET A 549 9.24 -16.18 -2.96
CA MET A 549 8.42 -15.07 -2.52
C MET A 549 9.29 -14.00 -1.87
N ALA A 550 9.24 -12.78 -2.42
CA ALA A 550 9.91 -11.63 -1.82
C ALA A 550 8.90 -10.84 -0.98
N TYR A 551 9.16 -10.69 0.33
CA TYR A 551 8.34 -9.91 1.26
C TYR A 551 6.81 -10.08 1.05
N PRO A 552 6.30 -11.33 1.03
CA PRO A 552 4.93 -11.59 0.61
C PRO A 552 3.89 -11.14 1.65
N ALA A 553 2.73 -10.68 1.18
CA ALA A 553 1.56 -10.39 2.03
C ALA A 553 0.73 -11.66 2.27
N LEU A 554 1.09 -12.50 3.24
CA LEU A 554 0.52 -13.85 3.38
C LEU A 554 -0.76 -13.92 4.23
N CYS A 555 -1.13 -12.83 4.90
CA CYS A 555 -2.42 -12.69 5.54
C CYS A 555 -3.08 -11.36 5.19
N LEU A 556 -4.33 -11.41 4.71
CA LEU A 556 -5.11 -10.22 4.39
C LEU A 556 -6.15 -9.87 5.48
N ASP A 557 -6.08 -10.55 6.63
CA ASP A 557 -6.77 -10.13 7.84
C ASP A 557 -5.89 -9.19 8.65
N ILE A 558 -6.05 -7.89 8.43
CA ILE A 558 -5.27 -6.89 9.16
C ILE A 558 -5.49 -6.96 10.68
N LYS A 559 -6.56 -7.60 11.17
CA LYS A 559 -6.79 -7.77 12.61
C LYS A 559 -5.98 -8.93 13.19
N GLN A 560 -5.28 -9.72 12.39
CA GLN A 560 -4.40 -10.76 12.89
C GLN A 560 -3.07 -10.15 13.33
N PHE A 561 -2.90 -9.96 14.63
CA PHE A 561 -1.74 -9.29 15.20
C PHE A 561 -0.42 -9.99 14.84
N THR A 562 0.58 -9.21 14.46
CA THR A 562 2.01 -9.56 14.46
C THR A 562 2.83 -8.38 15.02
N PRO A 563 3.97 -8.65 15.68
CA PRO A 563 4.89 -7.59 16.08
C PRO A 563 5.35 -6.71 14.90
N SER A 564 5.71 -7.31 13.76
CA SER A 564 6.20 -6.56 12.59
C SER A 564 5.17 -5.59 12.03
N LEU A 565 3.86 -5.86 12.15
CA LEU A 565 2.83 -4.97 11.63
C LEU A 565 2.90 -3.57 12.26
N LEU A 566 3.44 -3.43 13.48
CA LEU A 566 3.64 -2.13 14.14
C LEU A 566 4.65 -1.24 13.42
N ILE A 567 5.55 -1.81 12.60
CA ILE A 567 6.47 -1.06 11.72
C ILE A 567 5.66 -0.19 10.74
N SER A 568 4.49 -0.66 10.28
CA SER A 568 3.63 0.07 9.33
C SER A 568 3.15 1.42 9.87
N LEU A 569 3.16 1.64 11.18
CA LEU A 569 2.73 2.91 11.79
C LEU A 569 3.71 4.06 11.49
N ASN A 570 4.93 3.74 11.06
CA ASN A 570 5.95 4.72 10.70
C ASN A 570 6.58 4.47 9.32
N ASP A 571 6.12 3.44 8.61
CA ASP A 571 6.68 3.09 7.30
C ASP A 571 6.19 4.07 6.21
N PRO A 572 7.09 4.69 5.44
CA PRO A 572 6.72 5.68 4.44
C PRO A 572 6.12 5.05 3.17
N LEU A 573 6.27 3.75 2.95
CA LEU A 573 5.76 3.02 1.79
C LEU A 573 4.51 2.21 2.15
N LEU A 574 4.65 1.26 3.08
CA LEU A 574 3.59 0.40 3.60
C LEU A 574 3.01 0.96 4.90
N HIS A 575 2.61 2.23 4.87
CA HIS A 575 1.91 2.84 5.97
C HIS A 575 0.61 2.07 6.29
N HIS A 576 0.24 1.96 7.57
CA HIS A 576 -0.90 1.13 8.01
C HIS A 576 -2.22 1.46 7.29
N THR A 577 -2.46 2.73 6.99
CA THR A 577 -3.66 3.17 6.25
C THR A 577 -3.63 2.73 4.78
N VAL A 578 -2.45 2.63 4.17
CA VAL A 578 -2.29 2.16 2.80
C VAL A 578 -2.49 0.65 2.75
N LEU A 579 -1.98 -0.10 3.73
CA LEU A 579 -2.30 -1.52 3.89
C LEU A 579 -3.81 -1.74 3.98
N LYS A 580 -4.51 -0.99 4.85
CA LYS A 580 -5.98 -1.01 4.95
C LYS A 580 -6.65 -0.70 3.62
N LEU A 581 -6.14 0.28 2.88
CA LEU A 581 -6.70 0.68 1.59
C LEU A 581 -6.55 -0.40 0.52
N CYS A 582 -5.38 -1.04 0.44
CA CYS A 582 -5.12 -2.16 -0.47
C CYS A 582 -6.02 -3.34 -0.13
N ILE A 583 -6.08 -3.75 1.14
CA ILE A 583 -6.92 -4.88 1.60
C ILE A 583 -8.40 -4.60 1.33
N SER A 584 -8.93 -3.44 1.75
CA SER A 584 -10.35 -3.10 1.55
C SER A 584 -10.75 -2.88 0.09
N SER A 585 -9.78 -2.68 -0.80
CA SER A 585 -10.04 -2.61 -2.24
C SER A 585 -9.98 -3.98 -2.89
N TYR A 586 -9.09 -4.86 -2.42
CA TYR A 586 -8.93 -6.20 -2.96
C TYR A 586 -9.95 -7.19 -2.42
N VAL A 587 -10.33 -7.11 -1.14
CA VAL A 587 -11.24 -8.05 -0.47
C VAL A 587 -12.64 -7.44 -0.40
N PRO A 588 -13.62 -7.93 -1.19
CA PRO A 588 -15.01 -7.50 -1.07
C PRO A 588 -15.61 -7.84 0.30
N GLN A 589 -16.59 -7.06 0.76
CA GLN A 589 -17.18 -7.17 2.11
C GLN A 589 -17.82 -8.53 2.41
N GLN A 590 -18.32 -9.20 1.38
CA GLN A 590 -18.95 -10.52 1.42
C GLN A 590 -17.96 -11.66 1.65
N PHE A 591 -16.65 -11.40 1.50
CA PHE A 591 -15.60 -12.38 1.73
C PHE A 591 -14.90 -12.16 3.08
N ASN A 592 -14.37 -13.25 3.63
CA ASN A 592 -13.64 -13.22 4.88
C ASN A 592 -12.22 -13.76 4.68
N ALA A 593 -11.24 -12.85 4.66
CA ALA A 593 -9.81 -13.17 4.53
C ALA A 593 -9.28 -14.11 5.62
N LYS A 594 -9.98 -14.26 6.76
CA LYS A 594 -9.59 -15.17 7.85
C LYS A 594 -9.87 -16.64 7.55
N LEU A 595 -10.68 -16.93 6.53
CA LEU A 595 -11.22 -18.27 6.28
C LEU A 595 -10.91 -18.81 4.88
N ASP A 596 -10.46 -17.94 3.97
CA ASP A 596 -10.14 -18.30 2.60
C ASP A 596 -8.62 -18.34 2.34
N PRO A 597 -8.04 -19.53 2.09
CA PRO A 597 -6.61 -19.68 1.83
C PRO A 597 -6.20 -19.15 0.45
N LEU A 598 -7.15 -18.80 -0.42
CA LEU A 598 -6.87 -18.13 -1.69
C LEU A 598 -6.71 -16.61 -1.52
N MET A 599 -7.14 -16.05 -0.39
CA MET A 599 -6.84 -14.67 0.01
C MET A 599 -5.66 -14.60 0.98
N SER A 600 -5.63 -15.49 1.97
CA SER A 600 -4.58 -15.56 3.02
C SER A 600 -3.88 -16.92 2.99
N PRO A 601 -2.93 -17.18 2.08
CA PRO A 601 -2.34 -18.52 1.90
C PRO A 601 -1.69 -19.10 3.16
N SER A 602 -1.30 -18.25 4.13
CA SER A 602 -0.79 -18.69 5.43
C SER A 602 -1.77 -19.54 6.26
N ILE A 603 -3.08 -19.51 5.97
CA ILE A 603 -4.09 -20.30 6.68
C ILE A 603 -4.44 -21.62 5.99
N ALA A 604 -3.83 -21.94 4.85
CA ALA A 604 -4.08 -23.18 4.14
C ALA A 604 -3.90 -24.40 5.05
N SER A 605 -4.69 -25.44 4.80
CA SER A 605 -4.69 -26.67 5.60
C SER A 605 -3.35 -27.40 5.47
N ASP A 606 -3.02 -28.22 6.46
CA ASP A 606 -1.80 -29.04 6.46
C ASP A 606 -1.75 -30.02 5.27
N GLU A 607 -2.91 -30.47 4.77
CA GLU A 607 -3.02 -31.30 3.55
C GLU A 607 -2.53 -30.54 2.31
N ILE A 608 -2.91 -29.27 2.18
CA ILE A 608 -2.49 -28.41 1.08
C ILE A 608 -1.02 -28.00 1.25
N LEU A 609 -0.64 -27.50 2.42
CA LEU A 609 0.74 -27.08 2.72
C LEU A 609 1.73 -28.25 2.62
N GLY A 610 1.29 -29.47 2.94
CA GLY A 610 2.05 -30.70 2.77
C GLY A 610 2.36 -31.03 1.30
N ARG A 611 1.75 -30.35 0.34
CA ARG A 611 2.03 -30.50 -1.10
C ARG A 611 2.75 -29.29 -1.71
N PHE A 612 3.11 -28.29 -0.91
CA PHE A 612 3.88 -27.15 -1.41
C PHE A 612 5.26 -27.59 -1.95
N PRO A 613 5.71 -26.98 -3.05
CA PRO A 613 7.03 -27.24 -3.62
C PRO A 613 8.14 -26.62 -2.74
N PRO A 614 9.43 -26.88 -3.05
CA PRO A 614 10.53 -26.12 -2.48
C PRO A 614 10.25 -24.62 -2.46
N THR A 615 10.22 -24.05 -1.26
CA THR A 615 9.80 -22.68 -1.01
C THR A 615 10.98 -21.86 -0.51
N ARG A 616 11.14 -20.67 -1.07
CA ARG A 616 12.17 -19.71 -0.67
C ARG A 616 11.49 -18.39 -0.37
N ILE A 617 11.83 -17.77 0.75
CA ILE A 617 11.28 -16.46 1.12
C ILE A 617 12.45 -15.50 1.36
N VAL A 618 12.42 -14.34 0.71
CA VAL A 618 13.40 -13.27 0.95
C VAL A 618 12.72 -12.09 1.65
N LEU A 619 13.26 -11.64 2.78
CA LEU A 619 12.62 -10.70 3.69
C LEU A 619 13.57 -9.58 4.12
N GLY A 620 13.01 -8.42 4.47
CA GLY A 620 13.73 -7.37 5.18
C GLY A 620 13.24 -7.29 6.61
N THR A 621 14.11 -7.09 7.59
CA THR A 621 13.66 -7.01 9.00
C THR A 621 12.90 -5.74 9.33
N ASN A 622 12.95 -4.72 8.46
CA ASN A 622 12.18 -3.48 8.61
C ASN A 622 10.98 -3.47 7.65
N ASP A 623 10.31 -4.61 7.52
CA ASP A 623 9.11 -4.79 6.69
C ASP A 623 7.89 -5.10 7.59
N PRO A 624 6.77 -4.37 7.46
CA PRO A 624 5.56 -4.69 8.19
C PRO A 624 5.01 -6.11 8.00
N LEU A 625 5.25 -6.72 6.84
CA LEU A 625 4.74 -8.05 6.46
C LEU A 625 5.68 -9.21 6.84
N HIS A 626 6.82 -8.89 7.45
CA HIS A 626 7.88 -9.83 7.81
C HIS A 626 7.36 -11.08 8.54
N ASP A 627 6.60 -10.89 9.62
CA ASP A 627 6.25 -11.95 10.56
C ASP A 627 5.25 -12.98 9.99
N GLU A 628 4.46 -12.60 8.99
CA GLU A 628 3.54 -13.53 8.32
C GLU A 628 4.29 -14.65 7.59
N SER A 629 5.48 -14.34 7.08
CA SER A 629 6.35 -15.31 6.43
C SER A 629 6.90 -16.33 7.41
N PHE A 630 7.23 -15.92 8.63
CA PHE A 630 7.65 -16.85 9.68
C PHE A 630 6.51 -17.75 10.15
N ARG A 631 5.25 -17.29 10.13
CA ARG A 631 4.09 -18.17 10.38
C ARG A 631 3.95 -19.27 9.34
N LEU A 632 4.01 -18.91 8.05
CA LEU A 632 3.94 -19.89 6.97
C LEU A 632 5.14 -20.85 7.03
N ALA A 633 6.35 -20.32 7.21
CA ALA A 633 7.56 -21.13 7.29
C ALA A 633 7.52 -22.12 8.45
N ASN A 634 7.01 -21.71 9.63
CA ASN A 634 6.83 -22.60 10.77
C ASN A 634 5.89 -23.77 10.44
N LYS A 635 4.80 -23.53 9.69
CA LYS A 635 3.89 -24.59 9.25
C LYS A 635 4.56 -25.53 8.25
N LEU A 636 5.20 -24.99 7.21
CA LEU A 636 5.90 -25.78 6.19
C LEU A 636 7.02 -26.62 6.80
N LEU A 637 7.80 -26.05 7.72
CA LEU A 637 8.88 -26.75 8.41
C LEU A 637 8.36 -27.91 9.28
N LYS A 638 7.26 -27.69 10.03
CA LYS A 638 6.60 -28.76 10.80
C LYS A 638 6.11 -29.92 9.93
N LEU A 639 5.73 -29.63 8.69
CA LEU A 639 5.30 -30.63 7.70
C LEU A 639 6.48 -31.24 6.92
N GLY A 640 7.73 -30.95 7.31
CA GLY A 640 8.94 -31.48 6.67
C GLY A 640 9.12 -31.00 5.23
N LYS A 641 8.54 -29.85 4.85
CA LYS A 641 8.73 -29.27 3.51
C LYS A 641 10.09 -28.58 3.41
N ASP A 642 10.65 -28.52 2.19
CA ASP A 642 11.85 -27.73 1.91
C ASP A 642 11.50 -26.25 1.88
N ILE A 643 11.78 -25.55 2.98
CA ILE A 643 11.58 -24.12 3.15
C ILE A 643 12.90 -23.49 3.61
N LYS A 644 13.28 -22.37 3.00
CA LYS A 644 14.40 -21.52 3.47
C LYS A 644 13.99 -20.05 3.47
N ILE A 645 14.50 -19.30 4.44
CA ILE A 645 14.33 -17.85 4.54
C ILE A 645 15.69 -17.19 4.35
N THR A 646 15.75 -16.12 3.58
CA THR A 646 16.89 -15.19 3.55
C THR A 646 16.40 -13.84 4.08
N GLU A 647 16.95 -13.42 5.21
CA GLU A 647 16.56 -12.21 5.91
C GLU A 647 17.66 -11.15 5.78
N TYR A 648 17.37 -10.03 5.15
CA TYR A 648 18.27 -8.89 5.06
C TYR A 648 18.02 -7.92 6.20
N LYS A 649 19.03 -7.74 7.07
CA LYS A 649 18.90 -6.82 8.21
C LYS A 649 18.62 -5.39 7.73
N TRP A 650 17.65 -4.76 8.38
CA TRP A 650 17.22 -3.36 8.21
C TRP A 650 16.57 -3.03 6.87
N MET A 651 16.54 -3.95 5.91
CA MET A 651 15.96 -3.69 4.60
C MET A 651 14.44 -3.47 4.72
N PRO A 652 13.90 -2.50 3.97
CA PRO A 652 12.48 -2.16 3.98
C PRO A 652 11.67 -3.05 3.02
N HIS A 653 10.35 -2.93 3.07
CA HIS A 653 9.48 -3.53 2.07
C HIS A 653 9.80 -3.02 0.65
N GLY A 654 9.66 -3.89 -0.35
CA GLY A 654 9.84 -3.53 -1.76
C GLY A 654 11.30 -3.43 -2.21
N PHE A 655 12.26 -3.93 -1.42
CA PHE A 655 13.68 -3.69 -1.67
C PHE A 655 14.18 -4.11 -3.06
N LEU A 656 13.61 -5.13 -3.72
CA LEU A 656 14.05 -5.53 -5.07
C LEU A 656 13.83 -4.43 -6.11
N GLN A 657 12.86 -3.55 -5.87
CA GLN A 657 12.53 -2.44 -6.78
C GLN A 657 13.50 -1.27 -6.68
N PHE A 658 14.25 -1.17 -5.59
CA PHE A 658 15.13 -0.02 -5.34
C PHE A 658 16.51 -0.17 -5.97
N ASP A 659 16.76 -1.24 -6.72
CA ASP A 659 17.97 -1.44 -7.52
C ASP A 659 17.93 -0.60 -8.81
N VAL A 660 18.12 0.71 -8.65
CA VAL A 660 18.16 1.71 -9.74
C VAL A 660 19.25 2.74 -9.49
N VAL A 661 19.66 3.50 -10.53
CA VAL A 661 20.80 4.46 -10.53
C VAL A 661 20.73 5.55 -9.44
N GLN A 662 19.57 5.73 -8.78
CA GLN A 662 19.38 6.61 -7.62
C GLN A 662 18.57 5.98 -6.47
N GLY A 663 18.44 4.66 -6.45
CA GLY A 663 17.72 3.93 -5.41
C GLY A 663 18.63 3.53 -4.24
N MET A 664 18.41 2.34 -3.69
CA MET A 664 19.24 1.74 -2.64
C MET A 664 20.32 0.89 -3.28
N LYS A 665 21.59 1.16 -2.99
CA LYS A 665 22.71 0.36 -3.53
C LYS A 665 22.69 -1.06 -2.98
N GLU A 666 22.28 -1.19 -1.74
CA GLU A 666 22.14 -2.44 -1.01
C GLU A 666 21.16 -3.40 -1.71
N SER A 667 20.16 -2.86 -2.43
CA SER A 667 19.21 -3.65 -3.20
C SER A 667 19.85 -4.43 -4.35
N GLU A 668 20.97 -3.98 -4.89
CA GLU A 668 21.68 -4.73 -5.95
C GLU A 668 22.04 -6.14 -5.48
N GLN A 669 22.58 -6.25 -4.25
CA GLN A 669 22.92 -7.54 -3.67
C GLN A 669 21.67 -8.40 -3.45
N THR A 670 20.56 -7.82 -2.97
CA THR A 670 19.31 -8.56 -2.78
C THR A 670 18.74 -9.13 -4.09
N VAL A 671 18.92 -8.40 -5.21
CA VAL A 671 18.50 -8.83 -6.55
C VAL A 671 19.39 -9.98 -7.05
N LEU A 672 20.70 -9.92 -6.77
CA LEU A 672 21.65 -10.99 -7.10
C LEU A 672 21.43 -12.25 -6.26
N ASP A 673 21.15 -12.10 -4.97
CA ASP A 673 20.88 -13.23 -4.08
C ASP A 673 19.56 -13.91 -4.47
N ALA A 674 18.50 -13.14 -4.73
CA ALA A 674 17.25 -13.68 -5.28
C ALA A 674 17.46 -14.42 -6.61
N GLN A 675 18.33 -13.90 -7.48
CA GLN A 675 18.72 -14.58 -8.72
C GLN A 675 19.38 -15.92 -8.44
N ASN A 676 20.34 -15.99 -7.51
CA ASN A 676 21.03 -17.22 -7.16
C ASN A 676 20.05 -18.26 -6.58
N ILE A 677 19.12 -17.81 -5.74
CA ILE A 677 18.06 -18.67 -5.20
C ILE A 677 17.16 -19.23 -6.32
N ILE A 678 16.79 -18.41 -7.30
CA ILE A 678 16.04 -18.88 -8.48
C ILE A 678 16.88 -19.88 -9.28
N GLN A 679 18.17 -19.63 -9.46
CA GLN A 679 19.08 -20.52 -10.16
C GLN A 679 19.13 -21.90 -9.49
N ASP A 680 19.20 -21.94 -8.15
CA ASP A 680 19.18 -23.17 -7.37
C ASP A 680 17.86 -23.93 -7.59
N LEU A 681 16.71 -23.26 -7.46
CA LEU A 681 15.39 -23.85 -7.70
C LEU A 681 15.21 -24.37 -9.15
N LEU A 682 15.93 -23.80 -10.11
CA LEU A 682 15.94 -24.26 -11.50
C LEU A 682 16.90 -25.43 -11.76
N THR A 683 17.70 -25.85 -10.77
CA THR A 683 18.69 -26.94 -10.88
C THR A 683 18.33 -28.18 -10.08
N VAL A 684 17.65 -28.01 -8.94
CA VAL A 684 16.97 -29.09 -8.20
C VAL A 684 15.80 -29.60 -9.04
#